data_AF-A0AA45Z2Z5-F1
#
_entry.id   AF-A0AA45Z2Z5-F1
#
_cell.length_a   1.000
_cell.length_b   1.000
_cell.length_c   1.000
_cell.angle_alpha   90.00
_cell.angle_beta   90.00
_cell.angle_gamma   90.00
#
_symmetry.space_group_name_H-M   'P 1'
#
loop_
_entity.id
_entity.type
_entity.pdbx_description
1 polymer ?
#
loop_
_entity_poly.entity_id
_entity_poly.type
_entity_poly.pdbx_seq_one_letter_code
_entity_poly.pdbx_strand_id
1 'polypeptide(L)'
;MGWAVAVAVLLSASPTFVTRGDVTPEADLRREAQAAWTSLETQYAAQAGGLPTRAPATVTIQKGTSLTPERNAQGRPGVVELRQNTPGVLDAKTRTALRHELAHQLLWWACPASSEDRLFHEAFALTVSGELPAWRDGPYQSLSRAAKEVASAPAVDTSRARRGLARILGEHTGFPAALTRRLRQCHDGARWAAPLTVEELADVAVLAPEAATVVVSRHSGEVLFSEGDVRRAVPYGSTLKPFLYAAGTALVSNSDAPPLLAPRQGVQEWACGAGLPAKVDARLALLRSCNGWFLDWEATGLAPKAFGVWGPVLSSVGLTGLPTDMTEAIGLRSAHGLSPWGMAQAYRLLAEARPDVLALLTGNVDEGTLSGLSTSKALKGVATKTGTVRDAASRPQFGWIAAVDADLVAVIVRPGKMPRHFVDELPALLSRVRRQAGLEAARVQVLGLLPSATVEARCSGAGFSLDDGTPRAAPPDFSRLDALTAKGPAVCLGSPWRIRFPDGPDGGRDYAGVFTWSAPPPYRPPPGVPTTPSALKARRGSDFVFRTTRVQYTAGVVAAEDVTLKGEARVALARVAAHNERHADTRHSGRALCDTTHCQAFRGTVRIRPEETRALQLPALKWDAWLTFSQGGDTPWREARPRTEVEALLGTNLVSLRFESGRVRYLRTEGTPVAPYEDARSLPCDTLRAGLKLPSCPQRASFDGPQVLFEGQGRGHGEGLDVEAAKASPGLSSDALLERAFGAWGTRSPTP
;
A
#
# COMPACT_ATOMS: atom_id res chain seq x y z
N MET A 1 -20.73 -15.34 -74.90
CA MET A 1 -19.31 -15.09 -74.59
C MET A 1 -19.24 -14.66 -73.12
N GLY A 2 -19.00 -15.48 -72.12
CA GLY A 2 -18.26 -16.75 -72.07
C GLY A 2 -16.84 -16.53 -71.53
N TRP A 3 -16.67 -15.91 -70.35
CA TRP A 3 -15.40 -15.93 -69.61
C TRP A 3 -15.63 -16.64 -68.28
N ALA A 4 -15.22 -17.90 -68.26
CA ALA A 4 -15.16 -18.72 -67.06
C ALA A 4 -13.98 -18.25 -66.20
N VAL A 5 -14.28 -17.75 -65.00
CA VAL A 5 -13.30 -17.68 -63.92
C VAL A 5 -13.27 -19.07 -63.29
N ALA A 6 -12.21 -19.82 -63.60
CA ALA A 6 -11.90 -21.07 -62.92
C ALA A 6 -11.53 -20.75 -61.46
N VAL A 7 -12.46 -21.01 -60.54
CA VAL A 7 -12.14 -21.10 -59.11
C VAL A 7 -11.39 -22.41 -58.90
N ALA A 8 -10.06 -22.34 -58.92
CA ALA A 8 -9.22 -23.42 -58.45
C ALA A 8 -9.38 -23.52 -56.92
N VAL A 9 -10.29 -24.38 -56.47
CA VAL A 9 -10.30 -24.85 -55.09
C VAL A 9 -9.06 -25.71 -54.90
N LEU A 10 -7.98 -25.13 -54.37
CA LEU A 10 -6.88 -25.87 -53.79
C LEU A 10 -7.41 -26.58 -52.54
N LEU A 11 -7.96 -27.78 -52.72
CA LEU A 11 -8.21 -28.71 -51.64
C LEU A 11 -6.87 -29.00 -50.95
N SER A 12 -6.67 -28.44 -49.76
CA SER A 12 -5.64 -28.88 -48.83
C SER A 12 -5.98 -30.31 -48.42
N ALA A 13 -5.51 -31.28 -49.21
CA ALA A 13 -5.70 -32.68 -48.88
C ALA A 13 -4.99 -32.95 -47.56
N SER A 14 -5.69 -33.39 -46.53
CA SER A 14 -5.05 -33.95 -45.33
C SER A 14 -4.16 -35.14 -45.73
N PRO A 15 -3.08 -35.44 -45.00
CA PRO A 15 -2.26 -36.59 -45.29
C PRO A 15 -3.11 -37.85 -45.21
N THR A 16 -2.83 -38.80 -46.10
CA THR A 16 -3.40 -40.14 -45.96
C THR A 16 -2.70 -40.84 -44.80
N PHE A 17 -3.47 -41.27 -43.79
CA PHE A 17 -2.95 -42.05 -42.66
C PHE A 17 -3.07 -43.54 -42.94
N VAL A 18 -1.93 -44.23 -43.03
CA VAL A 18 -1.86 -45.68 -43.29
C VAL A 18 -1.43 -46.39 -42.01
N THR A 19 -2.14 -47.45 -41.62
CA THR A 19 -1.80 -48.28 -40.46
C THR A 19 -1.26 -49.63 -40.92
N ARG A 20 -0.28 -50.22 -40.21
CA ARG A 20 0.26 -51.55 -40.50
C ARG A 20 -0.52 -52.71 -39.86
N GLY A 21 -1.64 -52.40 -39.18
CA GLY A 21 -2.46 -53.37 -38.47
C GLY A 21 -1.91 -53.85 -37.12
N ASP A 22 -0.83 -53.23 -36.66
CA ASP A 22 -0.10 -53.59 -35.44
C ASP A 22 -0.41 -52.68 -34.24
N VAL A 23 -1.21 -51.62 -34.43
CA VAL A 23 -1.78 -50.76 -33.38
C VAL A 23 -3.31 -50.72 -33.56
N THR A 24 -4.06 -51.13 -32.54
CA THR A 24 -5.52 -51.35 -32.64
C THR A 24 -6.32 -50.59 -31.56
N PRO A 25 -7.53 -50.09 -31.81
CA PRO A 25 -8.33 -50.23 -33.03
C PRO A 25 -7.88 -49.26 -34.13
N GLU A 26 -7.65 -49.76 -35.35
CA GLU A 26 -7.13 -48.97 -36.46
C GLU A 26 -8.06 -47.82 -36.88
N ALA A 27 -9.37 -48.06 -36.87
CA ALA A 27 -10.36 -47.05 -37.26
C ALA A 27 -10.32 -45.84 -36.32
N ASP A 28 -10.20 -46.08 -35.01
CA ASP A 28 -10.14 -45.00 -34.02
C ASP A 28 -8.78 -44.30 -34.05
N LEU A 29 -7.70 -45.04 -34.31
CA LEU A 29 -6.37 -44.47 -34.48
C LEU A 29 -6.31 -43.51 -35.68
N ARG A 30 -6.87 -43.90 -36.83
CA ARG A 30 -6.94 -43.04 -38.02
C ARG A 30 -7.85 -41.83 -37.78
N ARG A 31 -8.99 -42.03 -37.10
CA ARG A 31 -9.91 -40.94 -36.75
C ARG A 31 -9.23 -39.90 -35.83
N GLU A 32 -8.51 -40.37 -34.82
CA GLU A 32 -7.72 -39.52 -33.92
C GLU A 32 -6.61 -38.79 -34.68
N ALA A 33 -5.88 -39.47 -35.57
CA ALA A 33 -4.84 -38.86 -36.39
C ALA A 33 -5.39 -37.76 -37.30
N GLN A 34 -6.52 -38.01 -37.95
CA GLN A 34 -7.20 -37.04 -38.81
C GLN A 34 -7.68 -35.82 -38.02
N ALA A 35 -8.34 -36.03 -36.88
CA ALA A 35 -8.79 -34.94 -36.02
C ALA A 35 -7.62 -34.11 -35.48
N ALA A 36 -6.55 -34.78 -35.04
CA ALA A 36 -5.32 -34.12 -34.59
C ALA A 36 -4.71 -33.27 -35.70
N TRP A 37 -4.59 -33.81 -36.92
CA TRP A 37 -4.05 -33.07 -38.06
C TRP A 37 -4.87 -31.82 -38.40
N THR A 38 -6.19 -31.93 -38.44
CA THR A 38 -7.07 -30.77 -38.68
C THR A 38 -6.89 -29.69 -37.60
N SER A 39 -6.76 -30.09 -36.33
CA SER A 39 -6.46 -29.16 -35.24
C SER A 39 -5.09 -28.50 -35.40
N LEU A 40 -4.09 -29.26 -35.82
CA LEU A 40 -2.72 -28.79 -36.06
C LEU A 40 -2.66 -27.79 -37.23
N GLU A 41 -3.33 -28.07 -38.34
CA GLU A 41 -3.44 -27.15 -39.48
C GLU A 41 -4.16 -25.86 -39.11
N THR A 42 -5.25 -25.96 -38.34
CA THR A 42 -5.97 -24.79 -37.83
C THR A 42 -5.06 -23.92 -36.98
N GLN A 43 -4.31 -24.54 -36.06
CA GLN A 43 -3.35 -23.83 -35.22
C GLN A 43 -2.21 -23.21 -36.05
N TYR A 44 -1.65 -23.95 -37.02
CA TYR A 44 -0.63 -23.44 -37.93
C TYR A 44 -1.15 -22.22 -38.69
N ALA A 45 -2.32 -22.32 -39.33
CA ALA A 45 -2.89 -21.22 -40.11
C ALA A 45 -3.14 -19.98 -39.25
N ALA A 46 -3.67 -20.15 -38.03
CA ALA A 46 -3.91 -19.05 -37.10
C ALA A 46 -2.62 -18.31 -36.70
N GLN A 47 -1.49 -19.02 -36.57
CA GLN A 47 -0.23 -18.42 -36.13
C GLN A 47 0.66 -17.93 -37.28
N ALA A 48 0.76 -18.74 -38.34
CA ALA A 48 1.59 -18.50 -39.51
C ALA A 48 0.99 -17.49 -40.51
N GLY A 49 -0.32 -17.25 -40.46
CA GLY A 49 -1.02 -16.32 -41.36
C GLY A 49 -1.63 -16.98 -42.60
N GLY A 50 -1.56 -18.31 -42.71
CA GLY A 50 -2.14 -19.07 -43.82
C GLY A 50 -1.85 -20.57 -43.74
N LEU A 51 -2.52 -21.36 -44.59
CA LEU A 51 -2.24 -22.80 -44.71
C LEU A 51 -0.93 -23.04 -45.48
N PRO A 52 -0.24 -24.18 -45.23
CA PRO A 52 0.92 -24.57 -46.03
C PRO A 52 0.55 -24.74 -47.52
N THR A 53 1.49 -24.41 -48.42
CA THR A 53 1.22 -24.33 -49.87
C THR A 53 1.41 -25.64 -50.65
N ARG A 54 1.98 -26.68 -50.04
CA ARG A 54 2.27 -27.99 -50.67
C ARG A 54 1.35 -29.06 -50.13
N ALA A 55 0.93 -30.05 -50.91
CA ALA A 55 0.17 -31.19 -50.37
C ALA A 55 1.03 -32.02 -49.38
N PRO A 56 0.46 -32.52 -48.27
CA PRO A 56 1.16 -33.36 -47.31
C PRO A 56 1.35 -34.79 -47.84
N ALA A 57 2.47 -35.40 -47.45
CA ALA A 57 2.78 -36.79 -47.79
C ALA A 57 2.00 -37.76 -46.89
N THR A 58 1.86 -39.01 -47.35
CA THR A 58 1.29 -40.11 -46.54
C THR A 58 2.08 -40.30 -45.25
N VAL A 59 1.37 -40.46 -44.13
CA VAL A 59 1.95 -40.76 -42.81
C VAL A 59 1.60 -42.19 -42.43
N THR A 60 2.63 -43.02 -42.23
CA THR A 60 2.46 -44.40 -41.77
C THR A 60 2.48 -44.43 -40.24
N ILE A 61 1.45 -45.00 -39.62
CA ILE A 61 1.35 -45.23 -38.17
C ILE A 61 1.55 -46.72 -37.89
N GLN A 62 2.54 -47.06 -37.08
CA GLN A 62 2.91 -48.45 -36.78
C GLN A 62 3.28 -48.65 -35.31
N LYS A 63 3.43 -49.90 -34.88
CA LYS A 63 3.87 -50.23 -33.52
C LYS A 63 5.39 -50.11 -33.42
N GLY A 64 5.87 -49.36 -32.42
CA GLY A 64 7.29 -49.28 -32.13
C GLY A 64 7.79 -50.54 -31.43
N THR A 65 8.68 -51.29 -32.07
CA THR A 65 9.24 -52.55 -31.52
C THR A 65 10.43 -52.33 -30.58
N SER A 66 11.05 -51.15 -30.63
CA SER A 66 12.26 -50.80 -29.87
C SER A 66 12.09 -49.57 -28.95
N LEU A 67 10.85 -49.19 -28.63
CA LEU A 67 10.57 -48.06 -27.74
C LEU A 67 10.79 -48.44 -26.27
N THR A 68 11.58 -47.63 -25.55
CA THR A 68 11.82 -47.82 -24.12
C THR A 68 10.54 -47.59 -23.29
N PRO A 69 10.44 -48.10 -22.04
CA PRO A 69 9.32 -47.84 -21.12
C PRO A 69 8.94 -46.37 -20.95
N GLU A 70 9.91 -45.47 -21.07
CA GLU A 70 9.76 -44.05 -20.86
C GLU A 70 9.26 -43.31 -22.12
N ARG A 71 9.28 -43.97 -23.29
CA ARG A 71 8.95 -43.37 -24.59
C ARG A 71 7.65 -43.95 -25.17
N ASN A 72 6.60 -43.14 -25.25
CA ASN A 72 5.29 -43.59 -25.73
C ASN A 72 5.15 -43.52 -27.26
N ALA A 73 5.99 -42.75 -27.95
CA ALA A 73 6.03 -42.67 -29.39
C ALA A 73 7.39 -42.17 -29.92
N GLN A 74 7.66 -42.38 -31.20
CA GLN A 74 8.71 -41.68 -31.93
C GLN A 74 8.30 -41.42 -33.38
N GLY A 75 8.62 -40.23 -33.88
CA GLY A 75 8.40 -39.82 -35.26
C GLY A 75 9.70 -39.75 -36.06
N ARG A 76 9.59 -40.08 -37.34
CA ARG A 76 10.54 -39.72 -38.42
C ARG A 76 9.72 -39.20 -39.59
N PRO A 77 10.26 -38.39 -40.51
CA PRO A 77 9.48 -37.89 -41.64
C PRO A 77 8.69 -39.01 -42.36
N GLY A 78 7.37 -38.90 -42.38
CA GLY A 78 6.43 -39.86 -42.97
C GLY A 78 6.07 -41.09 -42.12
N VAL A 79 6.65 -41.28 -40.93
CA VAL A 79 6.41 -42.44 -40.06
C VAL A 79 6.23 -42.03 -38.60
N VAL A 80 5.18 -42.54 -37.96
CA VAL A 80 4.93 -42.43 -36.52
C VAL A 80 4.88 -43.83 -35.91
N GLU A 81 5.72 -44.08 -34.93
CA GLU A 81 5.72 -45.33 -34.18
C GLU A 81 5.14 -45.10 -32.80
N LEU A 82 4.14 -45.90 -32.42
CA LEU A 82 3.46 -45.79 -31.14
C LEU A 82 3.76 -47.00 -30.26
N ARG A 83 3.89 -46.75 -28.96
CA ARG A 83 3.89 -47.80 -27.95
C ARG A 83 2.44 -48.05 -27.51
N GLN A 84 1.90 -49.20 -27.90
CA GLN A 84 0.64 -49.70 -27.38
C GLN A 84 0.90 -50.76 -26.31
N ASN A 85 0.56 -50.44 -25.06
CA ASN A 85 0.72 -51.36 -23.93
C ASN A 85 -0.39 -52.43 -23.91
N THR A 86 -1.63 -52.06 -24.28
CA THR A 86 -2.79 -52.95 -24.30
C THR A 86 -3.40 -52.96 -25.70
N PRO A 87 -3.33 -54.09 -26.44
CA PRO A 87 -4.01 -54.23 -27.72
C PRO A 87 -5.51 -53.94 -27.62
N GLY A 88 -6.10 -53.34 -28.65
CA GLY A 88 -7.52 -52.99 -28.69
C GLY A 88 -7.91 -51.75 -27.87
N VAL A 89 -6.98 -51.12 -27.15
CA VAL A 89 -7.23 -49.92 -26.34
C VAL A 89 -6.37 -48.77 -26.82
N LEU A 90 -7.03 -47.65 -27.19
CA LEU A 90 -6.39 -46.38 -27.51
C LEU A 90 -6.54 -45.42 -26.32
N ASP A 91 -5.66 -45.58 -25.33
CA ASP A 91 -5.69 -44.80 -24.09
C ASP A 91 -5.29 -43.32 -24.30
N ALA A 92 -5.53 -42.49 -23.28
CA ALA A 92 -5.23 -41.05 -23.35
C ALA A 92 -3.74 -40.77 -23.60
N LYS A 93 -2.84 -41.62 -23.10
CA LYS A 93 -1.39 -41.44 -23.22
C LYS A 93 -0.94 -41.71 -24.66
N THR A 94 -1.46 -42.75 -25.30
CA THR A 94 -1.21 -43.05 -26.72
C THR A 94 -1.81 -41.97 -27.62
N ARG A 95 -2.99 -41.43 -27.31
CA ARG A 95 -3.59 -40.31 -28.07
C ARG A 95 -2.73 -39.05 -28.00
N THR A 96 -2.29 -38.66 -26.81
CA THR A 96 -1.40 -37.49 -26.63
C THR A 96 -0.07 -37.70 -27.36
N ALA A 97 0.51 -38.90 -27.27
CA ALA A 97 1.76 -39.22 -27.98
C ALA A 97 1.59 -39.16 -29.50
N LEU A 98 0.48 -39.67 -30.05
CA LEU A 98 0.17 -39.53 -31.47
C LEU A 98 0.06 -38.06 -31.89
N ARG A 99 -0.68 -37.24 -31.14
CA ARG A 99 -0.81 -35.80 -31.41
C ARG A 99 0.54 -35.09 -31.41
N HIS A 100 1.42 -35.42 -30.45
CA HIS A 100 2.78 -34.90 -30.37
C HIS A 100 3.61 -35.24 -31.61
N GLU A 101 3.64 -36.50 -32.02
CA GLU A 101 4.42 -36.89 -33.20
C GLU A 101 3.82 -36.35 -34.51
N LEU A 102 2.50 -36.18 -34.60
CA LEU A 102 1.86 -35.52 -35.74
C LEU A 102 2.21 -34.03 -35.83
N ALA A 103 2.46 -33.36 -34.71
CA ALA A 103 2.96 -31.99 -34.72
C ALA A 103 4.35 -31.91 -35.38
N HIS A 104 5.23 -32.88 -35.11
CA HIS A 104 6.51 -33.00 -35.80
C HIS A 104 6.35 -33.28 -37.30
N GLN A 105 5.43 -34.18 -37.69
CA GLN A 105 5.11 -34.44 -39.10
C GLN A 105 4.64 -33.17 -39.83
N LEU A 106 3.77 -32.39 -39.19
CA LEU A 106 3.32 -31.11 -39.71
C LEU A 106 4.51 -30.17 -39.95
N LEU A 107 5.41 -30.02 -38.98
CA LEU A 107 6.56 -29.13 -39.13
C LEU A 107 7.57 -29.62 -40.17
N TRP A 108 7.84 -30.92 -40.28
CA TRP A 108 8.71 -31.44 -41.35
C TRP A 108 8.15 -31.17 -42.75
N TRP A 109 6.82 -31.19 -42.88
CA TRP A 109 6.14 -30.92 -44.15
C TRP A 109 6.00 -29.42 -44.43
N ALA A 110 5.37 -28.68 -43.52
CA ALA A 110 5.06 -27.26 -43.66
C ALA A 110 6.32 -26.38 -43.51
N CYS A 111 7.34 -26.89 -42.82
CA CYS A 111 8.55 -26.15 -42.51
C CYS A 111 9.84 -26.97 -42.63
N PRO A 112 10.23 -27.46 -43.82
CA PRO A 112 11.41 -28.32 -43.97
C PRO A 112 12.72 -27.67 -43.50
N ALA A 113 12.82 -26.35 -43.61
CA ALA A 113 13.98 -25.57 -43.15
C ALA A 113 14.20 -25.63 -41.63
N SER A 114 13.16 -25.98 -40.86
CA SER A 114 13.23 -26.14 -39.40
C SER A 114 13.63 -27.54 -38.95
N SER A 115 13.88 -28.48 -39.86
CA SER A 115 14.04 -29.91 -39.54
C SER A 115 15.17 -30.22 -38.55
N GLU A 116 16.19 -29.36 -38.48
CA GLU A 116 17.30 -29.45 -37.53
C GLU A 116 17.07 -28.67 -36.22
N ASP A 117 16.04 -27.81 -36.16
CA ASP A 117 15.69 -27.00 -35.00
C ASP A 117 14.83 -27.80 -34.01
N ARG A 118 15.50 -28.68 -33.25
CA ARG A 118 14.85 -29.59 -32.30
C ARG A 118 14.06 -28.86 -31.21
N LEU A 119 14.55 -27.73 -30.72
CA LEU A 119 13.85 -26.99 -29.68
C LEU A 119 12.55 -26.40 -30.21
N PHE A 120 12.54 -25.87 -31.44
CA PHE A 120 11.32 -25.40 -32.09
C PHE A 120 10.30 -26.54 -32.28
N HIS A 121 10.76 -27.70 -32.74
CA HIS A 121 9.91 -28.88 -32.93
C HIS A 121 9.27 -29.36 -31.62
N GLU A 122 10.08 -29.59 -30.58
CA GLU A 122 9.56 -30.07 -29.28
C GLU A 122 8.70 -29.01 -28.58
N ALA A 123 9.04 -27.73 -28.70
CA ALA A 123 8.23 -26.64 -28.13
C ALA A 123 6.86 -26.56 -28.80
N PHE A 124 6.80 -26.58 -30.14
CA PHE A 124 5.55 -26.60 -30.88
C PHE A 124 4.71 -27.82 -30.50
N ALA A 125 5.30 -29.01 -30.54
CA ALA A 125 4.61 -30.26 -30.25
C ALA A 125 4.02 -30.29 -28.83
N LEU A 126 4.77 -29.88 -27.81
CA LEU A 126 4.27 -29.78 -26.43
C LEU A 126 3.12 -28.76 -26.29
N THR A 127 3.19 -27.63 -26.98
CA THR A 127 2.15 -26.59 -26.92
C THR A 127 0.82 -27.07 -27.49
N VAL A 128 0.84 -27.90 -28.54
CA VAL A 128 -0.38 -28.28 -29.30
C VAL A 128 -0.91 -29.68 -29.01
N SER A 129 -0.08 -30.59 -28.46
CA SER A 129 -0.46 -31.99 -28.25
C SER A 129 -1.39 -32.22 -27.05
N GLY A 130 -1.45 -31.25 -26.13
CA GLY A 130 -2.11 -31.39 -24.83
C GLY A 130 -1.26 -32.09 -23.77
N GLU A 131 0.02 -32.35 -24.04
CA GLU A 131 0.97 -32.98 -23.09
C GLU A 131 1.43 -32.01 -21.99
N LEU A 132 1.32 -30.69 -22.22
CA LEU A 132 1.87 -29.65 -21.34
C LEU A 132 1.44 -29.76 -19.86
N PRO A 133 0.15 -29.97 -19.51
CA PRO A 133 -0.26 -30.07 -18.10
C PRO A 133 0.39 -31.24 -17.36
N ALA A 134 0.53 -32.41 -18.02
CA ALA A 134 1.10 -33.60 -17.41
C ALA A 134 2.58 -33.44 -17.02
N TRP A 135 3.31 -32.56 -17.69
CA TRP A 135 4.71 -32.24 -17.36
C TRP A 135 4.84 -31.13 -16.32
N ARG A 136 3.77 -30.41 -16.01
CA ARG A 136 3.72 -29.41 -14.93
C ARG A 136 3.45 -30.05 -13.58
N ASP A 137 2.87 -31.26 -13.56
CA ASP A 137 2.67 -32.05 -12.35
C ASP A 137 4.01 -32.61 -11.86
N GLY A 138 4.64 -31.90 -10.92
CA GLY A 138 5.91 -32.29 -10.31
C GLY A 138 6.50 -31.21 -9.41
N PRO A 139 7.66 -31.48 -8.75
CA PRO A 139 8.35 -30.47 -7.96
C PRO A 139 8.64 -29.23 -8.81
N TYR A 140 8.29 -28.05 -8.29
CA TYR A 140 8.54 -26.78 -8.97
C TYR A 140 10.01 -26.65 -9.39
N GLN A 141 10.24 -26.13 -10.59
CA GLN A 141 11.55 -25.76 -11.11
C GLN A 141 11.57 -24.27 -11.42
N SER A 142 12.56 -23.55 -10.89
CA SER A 142 12.84 -22.17 -11.31
C SER A 142 13.03 -22.06 -12.83
N LEU A 143 12.65 -20.92 -13.42
CA LEU A 143 12.84 -20.69 -14.85
C LEU A 143 14.30 -20.88 -15.27
N SER A 144 15.26 -20.45 -14.44
CA SER A 144 16.68 -20.62 -14.73
C SER A 144 17.14 -22.07 -14.66
N ARG A 145 16.59 -22.87 -13.75
CA ARG A 145 16.85 -24.30 -13.72
C ARG A 145 16.23 -24.99 -14.93
N ALA A 146 14.97 -24.67 -15.24
CA ALA A 146 14.28 -25.18 -16.42
C ALA A 146 15.08 -24.88 -17.70
N ALA A 147 15.56 -23.64 -17.84
CA ALA A 147 16.43 -23.22 -18.94
C ALA A 147 17.74 -24.01 -18.98
N LYS A 148 18.40 -24.22 -17.83
CA LYS A 148 19.63 -25.01 -17.73
C LYS A 148 19.41 -26.48 -18.09
N GLU A 149 18.33 -27.11 -17.61
CA GLU A 149 18.01 -28.51 -17.90
C GLU A 149 17.75 -28.70 -19.41
N VAL A 150 17.00 -27.77 -20.04
CA VAL A 150 16.79 -27.78 -21.50
C VAL A 150 18.09 -27.54 -22.26
N ALA A 151 18.91 -26.57 -21.85
CA ALA A 151 20.20 -26.29 -22.48
C ALA A 151 21.18 -27.48 -22.35
N SER A 152 21.12 -28.24 -21.26
CA SER A 152 21.97 -29.41 -21.04
C SER A 152 21.55 -30.65 -21.84
N ALA A 153 20.31 -30.69 -22.33
CA ALA A 153 19.80 -31.74 -23.21
C ALA A 153 18.91 -31.12 -24.31
N PRO A 154 19.52 -30.50 -25.35
CA PRO A 154 18.80 -29.75 -26.39
C PRO A 154 17.81 -30.59 -27.22
N ALA A 155 17.97 -31.92 -27.21
CA ALA A 155 17.04 -32.84 -27.85
C ALA A 155 15.74 -33.05 -27.05
N VAL A 156 15.66 -32.53 -25.82
CA VAL A 156 14.50 -32.63 -24.92
C VAL A 156 14.03 -34.09 -24.71
N ASP A 157 14.98 -35.03 -24.77
CA ASP A 157 14.77 -36.47 -24.72
C ASP A 157 14.78 -37.03 -23.29
N THR A 158 15.17 -36.21 -22.30
CA THR A 158 15.11 -36.56 -20.88
C THR A 158 13.84 -36.01 -20.22
N SER A 159 13.31 -36.72 -19.22
CA SER A 159 12.16 -36.22 -18.44
C SER A 159 12.47 -34.89 -17.73
N ARG A 160 13.75 -34.60 -17.41
CA ARG A 160 14.13 -33.32 -16.81
C ARG A 160 14.04 -32.17 -17.82
N ALA A 161 14.61 -32.36 -19.02
CA ALA A 161 14.53 -31.36 -20.09
C ALA A 161 13.09 -31.15 -20.56
N ARG A 162 12.27 -32.20 -20.67
CA ARG A 162 10.85 -32.08 -21.05
C ARG A 162 10.03 -31.33 -20.01
N ARG A 163 10.26 -31.57 -18.70
CA ARG A 163 9.70 -30.74 -17.63
C ARG A 163 10.19 -29.29 -17.69
N GLY A 164 11.48 -29.08 -17.96
CA GLY A 164 12.05 -27.75 -18.12
C GLY A 164 11.40 -26.98 -19.26
N LEU A 165 11.22 -27.62 -20.42
CA LEU A 165 10.54 -27.02 -21.57
C LEU A 165 9.07 -26.71 -21.27
N ALA A 166 8.35 -27.65 -20.65
CA ALA A 166 6.97 -27.42 -20.22
C ALA A 166 6.85 -26.25 -19.24
N ARG A 167 7.81 -26.11 -18.32
CA ARG A 167 7.90 -24.99 -17.39
C ARG A 167 8.13 -23.66 -18.11
N ILE A 168 9.01 -23.61 -19.11
CA ILE A 168 9.29 -22.41 -19.92
C ILE A 168 8.04 -22.01 -20.71
N LEU A 169 7.40 -22.95 -21.39
CA LEU A 169 6.17 -22.72 -22.16
C LEU A 169 5.01 -22.26 -21.27
N GLY A 170 4.98 -22.68 -20.01
CA GLY A 170 3.99 -22.26 -19.02
C GLY A 170 4.12 -20.81 -18.52
N GLU A 171 5.13 -20.05 -18.93
CA GLU A 171 5.20 -18.60 -18.68
C GLU A 171 4.21 -17.80 -19.55
N HIS A 172 3.72 -18.37 -20.65
CA HIS A 172 2.88 -17.68 -21.61
C HIS A 172 1.40 -17.89 -21.34
N THR A 173 0.62 -16.81 -21.38
CA THR A 173 -0.85 -16.84 -21.39
C THR A 173 -1.36 -17.01 -22.83
N GLY A 174 -1.07 -18.15 -23.45
CA GLY A 174 -1.46 -18.45 -24.83
C GLY A 174 -0.35 -19.10 -25.65
N PHE A 175 -0.47 -19.03 -26.99
CA PHE A 175 0.54 -19.57 -27.89
C PHE A 175 1.81 -18.69 -27.86
N PRO A 176 3.02 -19.25 -27.64
CA PRO A 176 4.23 -18.45 -27.48
C PRO A 176 4.57 -17.61 -28.71
N ALA A 177 4.81 -16.31 -28.51
CA ALA A 177 5.09 -15.37 -29.59
C ALA A 177 6.34 -15.75 -30.41
N ALA A 178 7.34 -16.34 -29.76
CA ALA A 178 8.53 -16.87 -30.44
C ALA A 178 8.19 -17.97 -31.45
N LEU A 179 7.28 -18.89 -31.09
CA LEU A 179 6.81 -19.93 -32.01
C LEU A 179 5.99 -19.32 -33.15
N THR A 180 5.13 -18.34 -32.87
CA THR A 180 4.39 -17.59 -33.90
C THR A 180 5.34 -16.93 -34.91
N ARG A 181 6.40 -16.25 -34.42
CA ARG A 181 7.42 -15.63 -35.30
C ARG A 181 8.10 -16.66 -36.21
N ARG A 182 8.50 -17.81 -35.66
CA ARG A 182 9.12 -18.89 -36.44
C ARG A 182 8.14 -19.47 -37.47
N LEU A 183 6.89 -19.74 -37.10
CA LEU A 183 5.89 -20.24 -38.03
C LEU A 183 5.64 -19.29 -39.21
N ARG A 184 5.56 -17.97 -38.97
CA ARG A 184 5.43 -16.95 -40.03
C ARG A 184 6.64 -16.89 -40.95
N GLN A 185 7.86 -16.84 -40.40
CA GLN A 185 9.09 -16.88 -41.19
C GLN A 185 9.11 -18.08 -42.12
N CYS A 186 8.63 -19.22 -41.64
CA CYS A 186 8.55 -20.42 -42.46
C CYS A 186 7.51 -20.33 -43.58
N HIS A 187 6.33 -19.81 -43.27
CA HIS A 187 5.27 -19.59 -44.25
C HIS A 187 5.71 -18.62 -45.36
N ASP A 188 6.44 -17.57 -45.00
CA ASP A 188 6.98 -16.56 -45.92
C ASP A 188 8.18 -17.06 -46.75
N GLY A 189 8.63 -18.30 -46.52
CA GLY A 189 9.77 -18.91 -47.23
C GLY A 189 11.14 -18.35 -46.81
N ALA A 190 11.21 -17.61 -45.71
CA ALA A 190 12.46 -17.07 -45.18
C ALA A 190 13.32 -18.19 -44.56
N ARG A 191 14.62 -18.20 -44.87
CA ARG A 191 15.59 -19.05 -44.15
C ARG A 191 15.96 -18.36 -42.83
N TRP A 192 15.85 -19.06 -41.71
CA TRP A 192 16.40 -18.55 -40.45
C TRP A 192 17.80 -19.10 -40.19
N ALA A 193 18.74 -18.20 -39.87
CA ALA A 193 20.17 -18.50 -39.78
C ALA A 193 20.58 -19.18 -38.46
N ALA A 194 19.73 -19.12 -37.42
CA ALA A 194 20.01 -19.69 -36.11
C ALA A 194 18.76 -20.43 -35.56
N PRO A 195 18.96 -21.59 -34.89
CA PRO A 195 17.89 -22.30 -34.17
C PRO A 195 17.22 -21.44 -33.10
N LEU A 196 15.99 -21.77 -32.74
CA LEU A 196 15.28 -21.20 -31.60
C LEU A 196 16.12 -21.38 -30.32
N THR A 197 16.28 -20.30 -29.55
CA THR A 197 16.96 -20.38 -28.25
C THR A 197 15.97 -20.46 -27.09
N VAL A 198 16.46 -20.93 -25.94
CA VAL A 198 15.67 -20.96 -24.70
C VAL A 198 15.27 -19.55 -24.26
N GLU A 199 16.14 -18.56 -24.47
CA GLU A 199 15.88 -17.16 -24.16
C GLU A 199 14.76 -16.59 -25.04
N GLU A 200 14.79 -16.89 -26.34
CA GLU A 200 13.72 -16.50 -27.26
C GLU A 200 12.39 -17.14 -26.87
N LEU A 201 12.39 -18.41 -26.46
CA LEU A 201 11.16 -19.12 -26.10
C LEU A 201 10.60 -18.70 -24.74
N ALA A 202 11.48 -18.42 -23.77
CA ALA A 202 11.05 -17.96 -22.46
C ALA A 202 10.32 -16.62 -22.56
N ASP A 203 10.71 -15.75 -23.52
CA ASP A 203 10.10 -14.45 -23.88
C ASP A 203 9.45 -13.75 -22.67
N VAL A 204 10.11 -13.80 -21.51
CA VAL A 204 9.62 -13.15 -20.29
C VAL A 204 9.83 -11.69 -20.59
N ALA A 205 8.75 -11.05 -21.06
CA ALA A 205 8.72 -9.67 -21.49
C ALA A 205 9.68 -8.89 -20.60
N VAL A 206 10.81 -8.46 -21.17
CA VAL A 206 11.73 -7.57 -20.49
C VAL A 206 10.98 -6.25 -20.44
N LEU A 207 10.08 -6.14 -19.46
CA LEU A 207 9.70 -4.86 -18.94
C LEU A 207 11.04 -4.33 -18.46
N ALA A 208 11.61 -3.39 -19.22
CA ALA A 208 12.71 -2.59 -18.76
C ALA A 208 12.05 -1.44 -17.99
N PRO A 209 11.71 -1.60 -16.69
CA PRO A 209 11.23 -0.47 -15.94
C PRO A 209 12.36 0.54 -15.83
N GLU A 210 11.99 1.80 -15.92
CA GLU A 210 12.89 2.86 -15.49
C GLU A 210 13.12 2.76 -13.98
N ALA A 211 14.20 3.37 -13.50
CA ALA A 211 14.39 3.52 -12.07
C ALA A 211 13.22 4.32 -11.49
N ALA A 212 12.62 3.82 -10.41
CA ALA A 212 11.50 4.47 -9.75
C ALA A 212 11.74 4.50 -8.24
N THR A 213 11.37 5.62 -7.61
CA THR A 213 11.51 5.83 -6.17
C THR A 213 10.29 6.58 -5.67
N VAL A 214 9.64 6.08 -4.62
CA VAL A 214 8.54 6.79 -3.96
C VAL A 214 8.69 6.70 -2.45
N VAL A 215 8.40 7.81 -1.75
CA VAL A 215 8.32 7.86 -0.29
C VAL A 215 6.98 8.47 0.07
N VAL A 216 6.22 7.79 0.93
CA VAL A 216 4.94 8.28 1.45
C VAL A 216 5.00 8.42 2.97
N SER A 217 4.24 9.36 3.51
CA SER A 217 4.02 9.44 4.96
C SER A 217 3.21 8.23 5.41
N ARG A 218 3.69 7.54 6.45
CA ARG A 218 2.93 6.48 7.12
C ARG A 218 1.66 7.05 7.77
N HIS A 219 1.70 8.30 8.22
CA HIS A 219 0.60 8.93 8.93
C HIS A 219 -0.46 9.47 7.96
N SER A 220 -0.11 10.46 7.13
CA SER A 220 -1.09 11.11 6.24
C SER A 220 -1.36 10.34 4.95
N GLY A 221 -0.43 9.49 4.51
CA GLY A 221 -0.49 8.82 3.20
C GLY A 221 -0.05 9.69 2.03
N GLU A 222 0.38 10.93 2.29
CA GLU A 222 0.88 11.87 1.29
C GLU A 222 2.19 11.38 0.67
N VAL A 223 2.38 11.67 -0.62
CA VAL A 223 3.65 11.41 -1.34
C VAL A 223 4.63 12.53 -1.01
N LEU A 224 5.68 12.21 -0.27
CA LEU A 224 6.71 13.15 0.19
C LEU A 224 7.86 13.28 -0.80
N PHE A 225 8.08 12.22 -1.59
CA PHE A 225 9.09 12.17 -2.66
C PHE A 225 8.65 11.18 -3.74
N SER A 226 8.88 11.53 -5.01
CA SER A 226 8.63 10.67 -6.16
C SER A 226 9.64 10.97 -7.25
N GLU A 227 10.17 9.93 -7.88
CA GLU A 227 11.10 9.99 -9.00
C GLU A 227 10.86 8.80 -9.94
N GLY A 228 10.88 9.04 -11.25
CA GLY A 228 10.55 8.04 -12.27
C GLY A 228 9.04 7.69 -12.32
N ASP A 229 8.71 6.66 -13.10
CA ASP A 229 7.33 6.17 -13.22
C ASP A 229 6.94 5.27 -12.03
N VAL A 230 6.44 5.89 -10.98
CA VAL A 230 6.02 5.22 -9.74
C VAL A 230 4.63 4.57 -9.83
N ARG A 231 3.90 4.77 -10.94
CA ARG A 231 2.52 4.31 -11.13
C ARG A 231 2.42 3.09 -12.03
N ARG A 232 3.41 2.84 -12.88
CA ARG A 232 3.47 1.63 -13.71
C ARG A 232 3.63 0.37 -12.87
N ALA A 233 2.73 -0.58 -13.08
CA ALA A 233 2.80 -1.90 -12.47
C ALA A 233 3.90 -2.74 -13.13
N VAL A 234 4.73 -3.36 -12.31
CA VAL A 234 5.86 -4.21 -12.72
C VAL A 234 5.97 -5.42 -11.79
N PRO A 235 6.48 -6.57 -12.26
CA PRO A 235 6.64 -7.76 -11.43
C PRO A 235 7.31 -7.47 -10.07
N TYR A 236 6.66 -7.86 -8.98
CA TYR A 236 7.06 -7.42 -7.63
C TYR A 236 8.14 -8.31 -6.97
N GLY A 237 8.48 -9.45 -7.59
CA GLY A 237 9.41 -10.43 -7.01
C GLY A 237 8.98 -10.86 -5.61
N SER A 238 9.92 -11.01 -4.67
CA SER A 238 9.58 -11.46 -3.31
C SER A 238 9.04 -10.38 -2.36
N THR A 239 8.73 -9.17 -2.83
CA THR A 239 8.33 -8.05 -1.95
C THR A 239 6.94 -8.21 -1.34
N LEU A 240 6.07 -9.08 -1.88
CA LEU A 240 4.72 -9.31 -1.34
C LEU A 240 4.62 -10.47 -0.33
N LYS A 241 5.72 -11.19 -0.06
CA LYS A 241 5.75 -12.26 0.97
C LYS A 241 5.27 -11.82 2.37
N PRO A 242 5.51 -10.59 2.85
CA PRO A 242 4.97 -10.18 4.15
C PRO A 242 3.45 -10.24 4.24
N PHE A 243 2.73 -10.04 3.13
CA PHE A 243 1.27 -10.14 3.10
C PHE A 243 0.77 -11.59 3.20
N LEU A 244 1.50 -12.55 2.61
CA LEU A 244 1.24 -13.98 2.82
C LEU A 244 1.49 -14.38 4.27
N TYR A 245 2.62 -13.94 4.84
CA TYR A 245 2.94 -14.17 6.24
C TYR A 245 1.86 -13.58 7.17
N ALA A 246 1.47 -12.33 6.92
CA ALA A 246 0.41 -11.66 7.67
C ALA A 246 -0.92 -12.43 7.56
N ALA A 247 -1.34 -12.83 6.36
CA ALA A 247 -2.56 -13.61 6.16
C ALA A 247 -2.53 -14.95 6.91
N GLY A 248 -1.43 -15.70 6.84
CA GLY A 248 -1.31 -17.02 7.47
C GLY A 248 -1.08 -16.98 8.99
N THR A 249 -0.91 -15.80 9.59
CA THR A 249 -0.75 -15.63 11.04
C THR A 249 -1.89 -14.85 11.68
N ALA A 250 -2.88 -14.41 10.90
CA ALA A 250 -3.95 -13.53 11.37
C ALA A 250 -4.96 -14.20 12.32
N LEU A 251 -4.88 -15.51 12.56
CA LEU A 251 -5.92 -16.28 13.27
C LEU A 251 -5.37 -17.41 14.16
N VAL A 252 -4.17 -17.27 14.75
CA VAL A 252 -3.57 -18.39 15.49
C VAL A 252 -4.30 -18.67 16.83
N SER A 253 -5.38 -19.44 16.75
CA SER A 253 -5.88 -20.29 17.84
C SER A 253 -5.10 -21.62 17.81
N ASN A 254 -3.81 -21.60 18.13
CA ASN A 254 -2.89 -22.75 18.33
C ASN A 254 -2.77 -23.86 17.25
N SER A 255 -3.68 -24.03 16.28
CA SER A 255 -3.62 -25.04 15.20
C SER A 255 -3.17 -24.49 13.84
N ASP A 256 -3.25 -23.17 13.64
CA ASP A 256 -3.10 -22.53 12.32
C ASP A 256 -1.78 -21.74 12.19
N ALA A 257 -0.81 -22.01 13.07
CA ALA A 257 0.50 -21.38 13.00
C ALA A 257 1.26 -21.85 11.73
N PRO A 258 2.04 -20.96 11.08
CA PRO A 258 2.90 -21.36 9.98
C PRO A 258 3.83 -22.53 10.38
N PRO A 259 4.06 -23.51 9.50
CA PRO A 259 4.76 -24.74 9.85
C PRO A 259 6.27 -24.55 10.03
N LEU A 260 6.86 -25.38 10.89
CA LEU A 260 8.32 -25.59 10.93
C LEU A 260 8.70 -26.64 9.89
N LEU A 261 9.46 -26.25 8.86
CA LEU A 261 9.76 -27.10 7.71
C LEU A 261 11.25 -27.43 7.62
N ALA A 262 11.58 -28.68 7.28
CA ALA A 262 12.96 -29.10 7.07
C ALA A 262 13.44 -28.66 5.67
N PRO A 263 14.61 -28.01 5.55
CA PRO A 263 15.16 -27.65 4.25
C PRO A 263 15.41 -28.87 3.36
N ARG A 264 15.02 -28.79 2.08
CA ARG A 264 15.29 -29.84 1.11
C ARG A 264 16.64 -29.62 0.43
N GLN A 265 17.60 -30.50 0.70
CA GLN A 265 18.93 -30.42 0.05
C GLN A 265 18.82 -30.61 -1.47
N GLY A 266 19.63 -29.86 -2.23
CA GLY A 266 19.64 -29.92 -3.69
C GLY A 266 18.43 -29.26 -4.40
N VAL A 267 17.50 -28.66 -3.64
CA VAL A 267 16.38 -27.87 -4.17
C VAL A 267 16.77 -26.39 -4.16
N GLN A 268 16.84 -25.76 -5.34
CA GLN A 268 17.35 -24.40 -5.50
C GLN A 268 16.48 -23.37 -4.76
N GLU A 269 15.18 -23.62 -4.68
CA GLU A 269 14.21 -22.75 -4.00
C GLU A 269 14.50 -22.68 -2.49
N TRP A 270 15.14 -23.70 -1.92
CA TRP A 270 15.63 -23.72 -0.54
C TRP A 270 17.01 -23.08 -0.36
N ALA A 271 17.69 -22.67 -1.44
CA ALA A 271 19.01 -22.03 -1.40
C ALA A 271 18.92 -20.53 -1.03
N CYS A 272 18.37 -20.22 0.14
CA CYS A 272 18.16 -18.86 0.65
C CYS A 272 19.25 -18.39 1.62
N GLY A 273 20.47 -18.89 1.47
CA GLY A 273 21.62 -18.55 2.31
C GLY A 273 22.25 -19.78 2.96
N ALA A 274 23.50 -19.64 3.40
CA ALA A 274 24.23 -20.70 4.08
C ALA A 274 23.74 -20.91 5.52
N GLY A 275 24.02 -22.09 6.08
CA GLY A 275 23.79 -22.39 7.50
C GLY A 275 22.32 -22.34 7.92
N LEU A 276 21.41 -22.90 7.11
CA LEU A 276 20.02 -23.04 7.54
C LEU A 276 19.92 -24.04 8.71
N PRO A 277 19.09 -23.76 9.72
CA PRO A 277 18.80 -24.72 10.78
C PRO A 277 18.08 -25.96 10.24
N ALA A 278 18.08 -27.05 11.03
CA ALA A 278 17.41 -28.29 10.67
C ALA A 278 15.90 -28.14 10.40
N LYS A 279 15.27 -27.15 11.05
CA LYS A 279 13.90 -26.70 10.77
C LYS A 279 13.90 -25.18 10.64
N VAL A 280 13.30 -24.69 9.57
CA VAL A 280 13.14 -23.27 9.26
C VAL A 280 11.73 -22.85 9.58
N ASP A 281 11.60 -21.76 10.34
CA ASP A 281 10.32 -21.12 10.65
C ASP A 281 9.95 -20.06 9.59
N ALA A 282 8.70 -19.61 9.65
CA ALA A 282 8.18 -18.61 8.73
C ALA A 282 8.90 -17.26 8.84
N ARG A 283 9.42 -16.91 10.03
CA ARG A 283 10.19 -15.69 10.27
C ARG A 283 11.50 -15.71 9.49
N LEU A 284 12.32 -16.73 9.68
CA LEU A 284 13.59 -16.88 8.99
C LEU A 284 13.37 -17.02 7.48
N ALA A 285 12.34 -17.77 7.07
CA ALA A 285 11.95 -17.88 5.66
C ALA A 285 11.60 -16.51 5.04
N LEU A 286 10.88 -15.65 5.76
CA LEU A 286 10.53 -14.32 5.31
C LEU A 286 11.76 -13.42 5.16
N LEU A 287 12.64 -13.39 6.18
CA LEU A 287 13.85 -12.55 6.23
C LEU A 287 14.87 -12.94 5.17
N ARG A 288 15.11 -14.25 4.99
CA ARG A 288 16.02 -14.77 3.97
C ARG A 288 15.39 -14.93 2.59
N SER A 289 14.09 -14.65 2.48
CA SER A 289 13.32 -14.82 1.24
C SER A 289 13.34 -16.25 0.69
N CYS A 290 13.24 -17.24 1.56
CA CYS A 290 13.28 -18.68 1.22
C CYS A 290 12.05 -19.12 0.42
N ASN A 291 12.16 -19.18 -0.90
CA ASN A 291 11.05 -19.59 -1.77
C ASN A 291 10.56 -21.02 -1.46
N GLY A 292 11.49 -21.95 -1.23
CA GLY A 292 11.19 -23.36 -0.99
C GLY A 292 10.31 -23.57 0.25
N TRP A 293 10.52 -22.78 1.29
CA TRP A 293 9.68 -22.82 2.49
C TRP A 293 8.23 -22.41 2.19
N PHE A 294 7.99 -21.36 1.39
CA PHE A 294 6.64 -20.93 1.03
C PHE A 294 5.93 -21.95 0.12
N LEU A 295 6.66 -22.54 -0.83
CA LEU A 295 6.12 -23.61 -1.69
C LEU A 295 5.74 -24.84 -0.86
N ASP A 296 6.59 -25.23 0.08
CA ASP A 296 6.33 -26.39 0.94
C ASP A 296 5.22 -26.08 1.97
N TRP A 297 5.04 -24.81 2.38
CA TRP A 297 3.89 -24.37 3.18
C TRP A 297 2.57 -24.45 2.39
N GLU A 298 2.56 -24.10 1.09
CA GLU A 298 1.38 -24.31 0.25
C GLU A 298 1.04 -25.81 0.15
N ALA A 299 2.06 -26.67 0.01
CA ALA A 299 1.87 -28.12 -0.07
C ALA A 299 1.28 -28.74 1.20
N THR A 300 1.36 -28.08 2.37
CA THR A 300 0.66 -28.55 3.58
C THR A 300 -0.84 -28.26 3.55
N GLY A 301 -1.33 -27.47 2.59
CA GLY A 301 -2.72 -27.01 2.51
C GLY A 301 -3.08 -25.89 3.50
N LEU A 302 -2.13 -25.43 4.32
CA LEU A 302 -2.36 -24.41 5.35
C LEU A 302 -2.03 -22.97 4.89
N ALA A 303 -1.37 -22.82 3.73
CA ALA A 303 -1.00 -21.48 3.26
C ALA A 303 -2.22 -20.69 2.74
N PRO A 304 -2.25 -19.36 2.93
CA PRO A 304 -3.32 -18.52 2.41
C PRO A 304 -3.28 -18.47 0.87
N LYS A 305 -4.42 -18.77 0.24
CA LYS A 305 -4.61 -18.61 -1.21
C LYS A 305 -4.82 -17.15 -1.56
N ALA A 306 -4.30 -16.69 -2.70
CA ALA A 306 -4.52 -15.34 -3.23
C ALA A 306 -4.28 -14.21 -2.21
N PHE A 307 -3.26 -14.34 -1.35
CA PHE A 307 -2.96 -13.42 -0.23
C PHE A 307 -4.04 -13.34 0.88
N GLY A 308 -5.06 -14.20 0.87
CA GLY A 308 -6.13 -14.23 1.87
C GLY A 308 -6.82 -12.87 2.02
N VAL A 309 -6.96 -12.40 3.26
CA VAL A 309 -7.57 -11.09 3.59
C VAL A 309 -6.81 -9.89 2.99
N TRP A 310 -5.56 -10.08 2.57
CA TRP A 310 -4.75 -9.03 1.93
C TRP A 310 -4.92 -8.97 0.41
N GLY A 311 -5.54 -9.98 -0.22
CA GLY A 311 -5.82 -9.97 -1.66
C GLY A 311 -6.59 -8.74 -2.12
N PRO A 312 -7.76 -8.42 -1.52
CA PRO A 312 -8.53 -7.22 -1.84
C PRO A 312 -7.75 -5.91 -1.60
N VAL A 313 -6.90 -5.86 -0.58
CA VAL A 313 -6.03 -4.71 -0.32
C VAL A 313 -5.09 -4.50 -1.51
N LEU A 314 -4.35 -5.54 -1.90
CA LEU A 314 -3.38 -5.47 -2.99
C LEU A 314 -4.05 -5.14 -4.33
N SER A 315 -5.21 -5.73 -4.62
CA SER A 315 -6.00 -5.39 -5.80
C SER A 315 -6.43 -3.92 -5.81
N SER A 316 -6.87 -3.38 -4.67
CA SER A 316 -7.32 -1.97 -4.57
C SER A 316 -6.22 -0.94 -4.82
N VAL A 317 -4.94 -1.32 -4.60
CA VAL A 317 -3.77 -0.46 -4.87
C VAL A 317 -3.11 -0.77 -6.21
N GLY A 318 -3.74 -1.57 -7.07
CA GLY A 318 -3.35 -1.79 -8.45
C GLY A 318 -2.52 -3.04 -8.73
N LEU A 319 -2.65 -4.11 -7.92
CA LEU A 319 -2.15 -5.42 -8.29
C LEU A 319 -2.89 -5.91 -9.55
N THR A 320 -2.16 -6.26 -10.61
CA THR A 320 -2.75 -6.57 -11.94
C THR A 320 -3.64 -7.81 -11.97
N GLY A 321 -3.51 -8.70 -10.99
CA GLY A 321 -4.29 -9.91 -10.86
C GLY A 321 -3.94 -10.65 -9.56
N LEU A 322 -4.88 -11.46 -9.06
CA LEU A 322 -4.62 -12.31 -7.90
C LEU A 322 -3.86 -13.58 -8.34
N PRO A 323 -2.87 -14.02 -7.54
CA PRO A 323 -2.09 -15.20 -7.88
C PRO A 323 -2.94 -16.46 -7.77
N THR A 324 -2.77 -17.36 -8.73
CA THR A 324 -3.44 -18.67 -8.79
C THR A 324 -2.77 -19.72 -7.91
N ASP A 325 -1.47 -19.55 -7.64
CA ASP A 325 -0.65 -20.42 -6.80
C ASP A 325 0.45 -19.64 -6.06
N MET A 326 1.16 -20.31 -5.17
CA MET A 326 2.25 -19.71 -4.38
C MET A 326 3.42 -19.24 -5.26
N THR A 327 3.64 -19.84 -6.44
CA THR A 327 4.75 -19.45 -7.32
C THR A 327 4.55 -18.04 -7.88
N GLU A 328 3.30 -17.68 -8.22
CA GLU A 328 2.93 -16.32 -8.58
C GLU A 328 2.98 -15.41 -7.34
N ALA A 329 2.40 -15.84 -6.21
CA ALA A 329 2.27 -15.02 -5.00
C ALA A 329 3.62 -14.58 -4.40
N ILE A 330 4.66 -15.42 -4.48
CA ILE A 330 6.01 -15.10 -3.98
C ILE A 330 6.91 -14.44 -5.03
N GLY A 331 6.36 -14.17 -6.23
CA GLY A 331 7.03 -13.56 -7.36
C GLY A 331 8.15 -14.40 -7.96
N LEU A 332 8.03 -15.73 -7.89
CA LEU A 332 8.88 -16.65 -8.66
C LEU A 332 8.47 -16.69 -10.13
N ARG A 333 7.17 -16.59 -10.40
CA ARG A 333 6.59 -16.42 -11.74
C ARG A 333 6.10 -14.98 -11.88
N SER A 334 6.55 -14.30 -12.91
CA SER A 334 6.29 -12.86 -13.14
C SER A 334 4.92 -12.59 -13.79
N ALA A 335 3.87 -13.28 -13.34
CA ALA A 335 2.53 -13.19 -13.93
C ALA A 335 1.79 -11.89 -13.56
N HIS A 336 2.11 -11.32 -12.39
CA HIS A 336 1.41 -10.15 -11.85
C HIS A 336 2.39 -9.04 -11.50
N GLY A 337 1.96 -7.79 -11.63
CA GLY A 337 2.72 -6.61 -11.29
C GLY A 337 2.03 -5.74 -10.26
N LEU A 338 2.81 -4.95 -9.54
CA LEU A 338 2.34 -3.87 -8.67
C LEU A 338 3.23 -2.66 -8.88
N SER A 339 2.66 -1.46 -8.78
CA SER A 339 3.44 -0.22 -8.94
C SER A 339 4.22 0.11 -7.67
N PRO A 340 5.34 0.85 -7.75
CA PRO A 340 6.05 1.35 -6.57
C PRO A 340 5.13 2.12 -5.61
N TRP A 341 4.24 2.95 -6.13
CA TRP A 341 3.24 3.65 -5.32
C TRP A 341 2.25 2.70 -4.66
N GLY A 342 1.74 1.71 -5.39
CA GLY A 342 0.82 0.71 -4.85
C GLY A 342 1.46 -0.12 -3.74
N MET A 343 2.72 -0.50 -3.93
CA MET A 343 3.54 -1.16 -2.91
C MET A 343 3.67 -0.30 -1.65
N ALA A 344 3.96 1.00 -1.79
CA ALA A 344 4.11 1.91 -0.66
C ALA A 344 2.78 2.05 0.13
N GLN A 345 1.64 2.16 -0.56
CA GLN A 345 0.33 2.22 0.09
C GLN A 345 -0.04 0.90 0.78
N ALA A 346 0.28 -0.26 0.19
CA ALA A 346 0.07 -1.56 0.81
C ALA A 346 0.89 -1.72 2.10
N TYR A 347 2.18 -1.33 2.07
CA TYR A 347 3.04 -1.36 3.25
C TYR A 347 2.61 -0.36 4.32
N ARG A 348 2.03 0.79 3.93
CA ARG A 348 1.41 1.71 4.90
C ARG A 348 0.25 1.04 5.65
N LEU A 349 -0.64 0.31 4.96
CA LEU A 349 -1.70 -0.42 5.64
C LEU A 349 -1.15 -1.58 6.48
N LEU A 350 -0.16 -2.31 5.98
CA LEU A 350 0.50 -3.39 6.73
C LEU A 350 1.12 -2.85 8.03
N ALA A 351 1.74 -1.68 7.99
CA ALA A 351 2.33 -1.03 9.16
C ALA A 351 1.30 -0.55 10.20
N GLU A 352 0.05 -0.34 9.79
CA GLU A 352 -1.04 -0.06 10.71
C GLU A 352 -1.65 -1.34 11.28
N ALA A 353 -1.91 -2.32 10.41
CA ALA A 353 -2.68 -3.50 10.77
C ALA A 353 -1.83 -4.56 11.48
N ARG A 354 -0.55 -4.69 11.11
CA ARG A 354 0.34 -5.78 11.54
C ARG A 354 1.73 -5.27 11.93
N PRO A 355 1.82 -4.40 12.96
CA PRO A 355 3.11 -3.88 13.43
C PRO A 355 4.08 -4.98 13.88
N ASP A 356 3.57 -6.14 14.29
CA ASP A 356 4.34 -7.35 14.59
C ASP A 356 5.13 -7.84 13.37
N VAL A 357 4.53 -7.84 12.18
CA VAL A 357 5.20 -8.24 10.93
C VAL A 357 6.30 -7.25 10.57
N LEU A 358 6.06 -5.95 10.78
CA LEU A 358 7.06 -4.91 10.55
C LEU A 358 8.24 -5.04 11.52
N ALA A 359 7.96 -5.32 12.79
CA ALA A 359 8.99 -5.58 13.80
C ALA A 359 9.89 -6.75 13.38
N LEU A 360 9.33 -7.84 12.85
CA LEU A 360 10.12 -8.95 12.30
C LEU A 360 11.03 -8.49 11.16
N LEU A 361 10.50 -7.74 10.20
CA LEU A 361 11.25 -7.26 9.02
C LEU A 361 12.41 -6.31 9.36
N THR A 362 12.49 -5.77 10.58
CA THR A 362 13.68 -5.02 11.04
C THR A 362 14.92 -5.91 11.08
N GLY A 363 14.77 -7.23 11.31
CA GLY A 363 15.87 -8.19 11.34
C GLY A 363 16.48 -8.50 9.96
N ASN A 364 15.94 -7.97 8.86
CA ASN A 364 16.43 -8.26 7.51
C ASN A 364 17.88 -7.77 7.29
N VAL A 365 18.30 -6.74 8.03
CA VAL A 365 19.67 -6.19 8.00
C VAL A 365 20.66 -6.99 8.86
N ASP A 366 20.17 -7.79 9.81
CA ASP A 366 21.00 -8.57 10.72
C ASP A 366 21.21 -10.00 10.20
N GLU A 367 20.15 -10.66 9.75
CA GLU A 367 20.18 -12.09 9.37
C GLU A 367 19.48 -12.41 8.04
N GLY A 368 18.90 -11.41 7.40
CA GLY A 368 18.15 -11.54 6.15
C GLY A 368 18.96 -11.23 4.89
N THR A 369 18.24 -10.87 3.83
CA THR A 369 18.81 -10.59 2.51
C THR A 369 19.77 -9.40 2.44
N LEU A 370 19.74 -8.50 3.43
CA LEU A 370 20.63 -7.34 3.50
C LEU A 370 21.76 -7.52 4.53
N SER A 371 21.84 -8.68 5.19
CA SER A 371 22.86 -8.95 6.20
C SER A 371 24.30 -8.91 5.65
N GLY A 372 25.23 -8.52 6.52
CA GLY A 372 26.67 -8.46 6.23
C GLY A 372 27.11 -7.31 5.32
N LEU A 373 26.23 -6.34 5.02
CA LEU A 373 26.58 -5.13 4.26
C LEU A 373 27.02 -4.01 5.20
N SER A 374 27.93 -3.13 4.74
CA SER A 374 28.37 -1.93 5.49
C SER A 374 27.19 -1.03 5.86
N THR A 375 26.22 -0.88 4.97
CA THR A 375 25.02 -0.06 5.14
C THR A 375 24.00 -0.62 6.12
N SER A 376 24.08 -1.91 6.48
CA SER A 376 23.13 -2.56 7.40
C SER A 376 22.97 -1.79 8.71
N LYS A 377 24.07 -1.23 9.24
CA LYS A 377 24.08 -0.44 10.47
C LYS A 377 23.24 0.85 10.37
N ALA A 378 23.25 1.51 9.21
CA ALA A 378 22.49 2.74 8.97
C ALA A 378 20.98 2.49 8.84
N LEU A 379 20.57 1.23 8.63
CA LEU A 379 19.18 0.81 8.48
C LEU A 379 18.64 0.10 9.73
N LYS A 380 19.37 0.14 10.85
CA LYS A 380 18.90 -0.45 12.11
C LYS A 380 17.57 0.17 12.53
N GLY A 381 16.58 -0.68 12.82
CA GLY A 381 15.22 -0.26 13.17
C GLY A 381 14.33 0.09 11.97
N VAL A 382 14.84 0.01 10.74
CA VAL A 382 14.04 0.15 9.51
C VAL A 382 13.60 -1.25 9.07
N ALA A 383 12.29 -1.48 9.04
CA ALA A 383 11.72 -2.71 8.52
C ALA A 383 11.92 -2.75 7.01
N THR A 384 12.61 -3.78 6.50
CA THR A 384 12.91 -3.86 5.05
C THR A 384 12.52 -5.21 4.47
N LYS A 385 11.99 -5.16 3.25
CA LYS A 385 11.79 -6.35 2.41
C LYS A 385 12.34 -6.11 1.01
N THR A 386 13.02 -7.11 0.49
CA THR A 386 13.66 -7.07 -0.82
C THR A 386 12.99 -8.04 -1.79
N GLY A 387 13.09 -7.73 -3.08
CA GLY A 387 12.69 -8.59 -4.18
C GLY A 387 13.66 -8.48 -5.34
N THR A 388 13.81 -9.53 -6.13
CA THR A 388 14.58 -9.51 -7.37
C THR A 388 13.80 -10.28 -8.41
N VAL A 389 13.54 -9.63 -9.54
CA VAL A 389 12.99 -10.28 -10.73
C VAL A 389 14.15 -10.67 -11.60
N ARG A 390 14.17 -11.91 -12.08
CA ARG A 390 15.24 -12.47 -12.89
C ARG A 390 14.72 -12.96 -14.22
N ASP A 391 15.57 -12.91 -15.23
CA ASP A 391 15.29 -13.56 -16.51
C ASP A 391 15.61 -15.07 -16.47
N ALA A 392 15.38 -15.75 -17.60
CA ALA A 392 15.69 -17.17 -17.75
C ALA A 392 17.18 -17.48 -17.51
N ALA A 393 18.09 -16.56 -17.83
CA ALA A 393 19.52 -16.70 -17.56
C ALA A 393 19.91 -16.39 -16.09
N SER A 394 18.93 -16.21 -15.19
CA SER A 394 19.12 -15.83 -13.79
C SER A 394 19.75 -14.44 -13.59
N ARG A 395 19.79 -13.60 -14.64
CA ARG A 395 20.27 -12.22 -14.55
C ARG A 395 19.18 -11.35 -13.94
N PRO A 396 19.52 -10.40 -13.06
CA PRO A 396 18.54 -9.48 -12.48
C PRO A 396 17.97 -8.58 -13.57
N GLN A 397 16.65 -8.61 -13.77
CA GLN A 397 15.96 -7.63 -14.62
C GLN A 397 15.72 -6.33 -13.85
N PHE A 398 15.28 -6.42 -12.60
CA PHE A 398 15.21 -5.29 -11.67
C PHE A 398 15.07 -5.77 -10.22
N GLY A 399 15.52 -4.92 -9.30
CA GLY A 399 15.49 -5.16 -7.87
C GLY A 399 14.56 -4.19 -7.17
N TRP A 400 13.99 -4.66 -6.06
CA TRP A 400 13.08 -3.90 -5.22
C TRP A 400 13.58 -3.81 -3.79
N ILE A 401 13.37 -2.65 -3.16
CA ILE A 401 13.42 -2.47 -1.71
C ILE A 401 12.13 -1.78 -1.29
N ALA A 402 11.36 -2.40 -0.40
CA ALA A 402 10.32 -1.75 0.38
C ALA A 402 10.85 -1.57 1.81
N ALA A 403 10.79 -0.35 2.33
CA ALA A 403 11.31 0.03 3.63
C ALA A 403 10.25 0.82 4.40
N VAL A 404 10.09 0.51 5.68
CA VAL A 404 9.15 1.16 6.58
C VAL A 404 9.89 1.52 7.86
N ASP A 405 9.79 2.77 8.28
CA ASP A 405 10.24 3.20 9.61
C ASP A 405 9.08 3.77 10.43
N ALA A 406 9.38 4.54 11.47
CA ALA A 406 8.38 5.14 12.35
C ALA A 406 7.37 6.02 11.58
N ASP A 407 7.84 6.80 10.61
CA ASP A 407 7.08 7.89 9.98
C ASP A 407 6.91 7.71 8.46
N LEU A 408 7.75 6.89 7.82
CA LEU A 408 7.88 6.81 6.37
C LEU A 408 7.72 5.39 5.83
N VAL A 409 7.18 5.30 4.63
CA VAL A 409 7.25 4.11 3.78
C VAL A 409 7.96 4.51 2.48
N ALA A 410 9.07 3.86 2.17
CA ALA A 410 9.86 4.08 0.96
C ALA A 410 9.90 2.82 0.09
N VAL A 411 9.75 3.00 -1.22
CA VAL A 411 9.87 1.93 -2.22
C VAL A 411 10.84 2.37 -3.31
N ILE A 412 11.84 1.54 -3.57
CA ILE A 412 12.90 1.78 -4.55
C ILE A 412 12.94 0.62 -5.53
N VAL A 413 12.92 0.93 -6.83
CA VAL A 413 13.06 -0.02 -7.94
C VAL A 413 14.24 0.39 -8.80
N ARG A 414 15.14 -0.56 -9.10
CA ARG A 414 16.30 -0.33 -9.97
C ARG A 414 16.42 -1.40 -11.04
N PRO A 415 16.45 -1.02 -12.34
CA PRO A 415 16.70 -1.96 -13.43
C PRO A 415 18.12 -2.54 -13.36
N GLY A 416 18.24 -3.80 -13.78
CA GLY A 416 19.51 -4.53 -13.89
C GLY A 416 20.24 -4.81 -12.58
N LYS A 417 19.70 -4.40 -11.43
CA LYS A 417 20.39 -4.47 -10.13
C LYS A 417 19.68 -5.38 -9.15
N MET A 418 20.46 -6.06 -8.30
CA MET A 418 19.94 -6.71 -7.09
C MET A 418 19.84 -5.68 -5.94
N PRO A 419 18.90 -5.83 -5.00
CA PRO A 419 18.73 -4.93 -3.86
C PRO A 419 20.01 -4.61 -3.08
N ARG A 420 20.87 -5.61 -2.86
CA ARG A 420 22.15 -5.46 -2.17
C ARG A 420 23.11 -4.49 -2.89
N HIS A 421 22.96 -4.26 -4.19
CA HIS A 421 23.82 -3.39 -5.00
C HIS A 421 23.39 -1.91 -4.99
N PHE A 422 22.23 -1.58 -4.43
CA PHE A 422 21.72 -0.21 -4.36
C PHE A 422 21.09 0.16 -3.01
N VAL A 423 21.23 -0.71 -2.00
CA VAL A 423 20.71 -0.44 -0.65
C VAL A 423 21.29 0.83 -0.02
N ASP A 424 22.52 1.21 -0.42
CA ASP A 424 23.21 2.43 0.03
C ASP A 424 22.47 3.72 -0.36
N GLU A 425 21.58 3.66 -1.36
CA GLU A 425 20.72 4.77 -1.75
C GLU A 425 19.63 5.05 -0.69
N LEU A 426 19.20 4.04 0.08
CA LEU A 426 18.08 4.15 1.01
C LEU A 426 18.36 5.09 2.21
N PRO A 427 19.49 4.99 2.94
CA PRO A 427 19.78 5.95 4.01
C PRO A 427 19.88 7.40 3.51
N ALA A 428 20.46 7.61 2.33
CA ALA A 428 20.56 8.93 1.71
C ALA A 428 19.18 9.49 1.34
N LEU A 429 18.30 8.64 0.78
CA LEU A 429 16.91 8.98 0.49
C LEU A 429 16.13 9.35 1.75
N LEU A 430 16.17 8.52 2.79
CA LEU A 430 15.47 8.78 4.05
C LEU A 430 15.99 10.07 4.71
N SER A 431 17.30 10.29 4.71
CA SER A 431 17.91 11.53 5.23
C SER A 431 17.50 12.75 4.42
N ARG A 432 17.39 12.64 3.09
CA ARG A 432 16.93 13.72 2.21
C ARG A 432 15.48 14.09 2.50
N VAL A 433 14.59 13.10 2.62
CA VAL A 433 13.16 13.35 2.92
C VAL A 433 12.99 13.96 4.31
N ARG A 434 13.76 13.50 5.30
CA ARG A 434 13.76 14.05 6.67
C ARG A 434 14.26 15.49 6.79
N ARG A 435 14.77 16.11 5.72
CA ARG A 435 14.99 17.57 5.70
C ARG A 435 13.67 18.35 5.69
N GLN A 436 12.57 17.71 5.29
CA GLN A 436 11.22 18.22 5.52
C GLN A 436 10.92 18.04 7.02
N ALA A 437 10.56 19.13 7.69
CA ALA A 437 10.20 19.08 9.10
C ALA A 437 8.71 18.75 9.29
N GLY A 438 8.36 18.19 10.45
CA GLY A 438 6.96 17.94 10.79
C GLY A 438 6.41 16.60 10.28
N LEU A 439 7.27 15.62 9.99
CA LEU A 439 6.88 14.33 9.41
C LEU A 439 6.32 13.36 10.46
N GLU A 440 6.74 13.50 11.71
CA GLU A 440 6.24 12.75 12.85
C GLU A 440 4.74 12.92 13.08
N ALA A 441 4.15 11.94 13.75
CA ALA A 441 2.73 11.93 14.05
C ALA A 441 2.31 13.04 15.01
N ALA A 442 1.20 13.71 14.69
CA ALA A 442 0.38 14.48 15.63
C ALA A 442 -0.97 13.77 15.83
N ARG A 443 -1.46 13.78 17.07
CA ARG A 443 -2.73 13.12 17.45
C ARG A 443 -3.70 14.15 18.01
N VAL A 444 -4.92 14.16 17.46
CA VAL A 444 -5.96 15.14 17.82
C VAL A 444 -7.30 14.42 17.95
N GLN A 445 -8.01 14.66 19.05
CA GLN A 445 -9.43 14.36 19.17
C GLN A 445 -10.21 15.33 18.29
N VAL A 446 -10.92 14.80 17.28
CA VAL A 446 -11.60 15.63 16.28
C VAL A 446 -13.10 15.41 16.29
N LEU A 447 -13.88 16.42 15.90
CA LEU A 447 -15.34 16.38 15.78
C LEU A 447 -16.03 16.26 17.15
N GLY A 448 -15.39 16.75 18.23
CA GLY A 448 -15.86 16.53 19.61
C GLY A 448 -17.17 17.25 19.97
N LEU A 449 -17.55 18.26 19.19
CA LEU A 449 -18.82 18.96 19.37
C LEU A 449 -20.00 18.26 18.68
N LEU A 450 -19.77 17.15 17.98
CA LEU A 450 -20.78 16.42 17.22
C LEU A 450 -21.08 15.07 17.88
N PRO A 451 -22.34 14.58 17.84
CA PRO A 451 -22.63 13.19 18.16
C PRO A 451 -21.89 12.25 17.19
N SER A 452 -21.27 11.18 17.69
CA SER A 452 -20.48 10.26 16.85
C SER A 452 -21.31 9.66 15.70
N ALA A 453 -22.58 9.35 15.97
CA ALA A 453 -23.50 8.73 15.03
C ALA A 453 -23.87 9.63 13.84
N THR A 454 -23.63 10.93 13.91
CA THR A 454 -23.92 11.88 12.82
C THR A 454 -22.72 12.15 11.92
N VAL A 455 -21.56 11.56 12.22
CA VAL A 455 -20.34 11.75 11.43
C VAL A 455 -20.22 10.63 10.42
N GLU A 456 -20.10 10.99 9.15
CA GLU A 456 -19.90 10.04 8.06
C GLU A 456 -18.59 10.30 7.33
N ALA A 457 -17.97 9.22 6.86
CA ALA A 457 -16.70 9.21 6.16
C ALA A 457 -16.81 8.46 4.85
N ARG A 458 -16.09 8.94 3.84
CA ARG A 458 -15.91 8.29 2.54
C ARG A 458 -14.44 8.35 2.13
N CYS A 459 -13.90 7.27 1.58
CA CYS A 459 -12.57 7.26 0.97
C CYS A 459 -12.74 7.29 -0.55
N SER A 460 -12.16 8.27 -1.25
CA SER A 460 -12.19 8.30 -2.73
C SER A 460 -11.18 7.33 -3.37
N GLY A 461 -10.16 6.95 -2.61
CA GLY A 461 -9.24 5.86 -2.92
C GLY A 461 -9.74 4.54 -2.33
N ALA A 462 -8.85 3.75 -1.74
CA ALA A 462 -9.20 2.47 -1.14
C ALA A 462 -9.31 2.57 0.39
N GLY A 463 -10.53 2.55 0.91
CA GLY A 463 -10.81 2.65 2.34
C GLY A 463 -10.82 1.30 3.03
N PHE A 464 -10.23 1.22 4.23
CA PHE A 464 -10.21 0.03 5.06
C PHE A 464 -10.48 0.36 6.52
N SER A 465 -11.30 -0.45 7.17
CA SER A 465 -11.38 -0.57 8.62
C SER A 465 -10.55 -1.77 9.07
N LEU A 466 -9.91 -1.68 10.22
CA LEU A 466 -9.14 -2.77 10.79
C LEU A 466 -9.94 -3.40 11.93
N ASP A 467 -10.20 -4.70 11.79
CA ASP A 467 -10.85 -5.55 12.80
C ASP A 467 -9.75 -6.40 13.44
N ASP A 468 -9.25 -5.98 14.61
CA ASP A 468 -8.13 -6.63 15.31
C ASP A 468 -6.91 -6.91 14.40
N GLY A 469 -6.52 -5.92 13.59
CA GLY A 469 -5.41 -6.02 12.65
C GLY A 469 -5.73 -6.74 11.32
N THR A 470 -6.98 -7.16 11.12
CA THR A 470 -7.47 -7.70 9.85
C THR A 470 -8.14 -6.61 9.00
N PRO A 471 -7.69 -6.36 7.76
CA PRO A 471 -8.31 -5.34 6.92
C PRO A 471 -9.69 -5.77 6.40
N ARG A 472 -10.65 -4.86 6.49
CA ARG A 472 -12.01 -4.95 5.91
C ARG A 472 -12.25 -3.74 5.03
N ALA A 473 -12.62 -3.98 3.78
CA ALA A 473 -12.92 -2.89 2.85
C ALA A 473 -14.06 -2.02 3.41
N ALA A 474 -13.84 -0.71 3.44
CA ALA A 474 -14.88 0.25 3.75
C ALA A 474 -15.83 0.38 2.54
N PRO A 475 -17.12 0.69 2.77
CA PRO A 475 -18.03 1.02 1.68
C PRO A 475 -17.48 2.17 0.81
N PRO A 476 -17.72 2.13 -0.52
CA PRO A 476 -17.26 3.19 -1.43
C PRO A 476 -17.99 4.53 -1.22
N ASP A 477 -19.19 4.48 -0.67
CA ASP A 477 -20.00 5.64 -0.32
C ASP A 477 -19.79 6.10 1.13
N PHE A 478 -20.43 7.20 1.50
CA PHE A 478 -20.41 7.68 2.88
C PHE A 478 -20.99 6.62 3.83
N SER A 479 -20.23 6.33 4.87
CA SER A 479 -20.61 5.41 5.94
C SER A 479 -20.26 6.03 7.29
N ARG A 480 -20.95 5.60 8.34
CA ARG A 480 -20.73 6.14 9.69
C ARG A 480 -19.29 5.90 10.15
N LEU A 481 -18.62 6.96 10.61
CA LEU A 481 -17.23 6.88 11.05
C LEU A 481 -17.07 6.03 12.32
N ASP A 482 -18.04 6.09 13.23
CA ASP A 482 -18.01 5.26 14.45
C ASP A 482 -18.02 3.76 14.12
N ALA A 483 -18.85 3.33 13.17
CA ALA A 483 -18.87 1.96 12.68
C ALA A 483 -17.53 1.55 12.05
N LEU A 484 -16.89 2.43 11.26
CA LEU A 484 -15.59 2.16 10.65
C LEU A 484 -14.44 2.03 11.67
N THR A 485 -14.56 2.70 12.82
CA THR A 485 -13.50 2.72 13.86
C THR A 485 -13.79 1.83 15.07
N ALA A 486 -14.93 1.14 15.08
CA ALA A 486 -15.43 0.43 16.27
C ALA A 486 -14.49 -0.68 16.78
N LYS A 487 -13.76 -1.32 15.86
CA LYS A 487 -12.89 -2.47 16.16
C LYS A 487 -11.40 -2.20 15.94
N GLY A 488 -11.05 -0.97 15.56
CA GLY A 488 -9.68 -0.60 15.25
C GLY A 488 -9.59 0.61 14.33
N PRO A 489 -8.38 0.89 13.80
CA PRO A 489 -8.17 2.05 12.96
C PRO A 489 -8.89 2.01 11.61
N ALA A 490 -9.29 3.18 11.11
CA ALA A 490 -9.78 3.37 9.74
C ALA A 490 -8.74 4.13 8.90
N VAL A 491 -8.31 3.51 7.81
CA VAL A 491 -7.24 3.98 6.91
C VAL A 491 -7.78 4.15 5.49
N CYS A 492 -7.53 5.31 4.87
CA CYS A 492 -7.81 5.57 3.46
C CYS A 492 -6.48 5.57 2.69
N LEU A 493 -6.36 4.68 1.71
CA LEU A 493 -5.16 4.54 0.87
C LEU A 493 -5.27 5.39 -0.38
N GLY A 494 -4.18 6.08 -0.70
CA GLY A 494 -4.06 6.90 -1.91
C GLY A 494 -4.89 8.18 -1.96
N SER A 495 -5.66 8.50 -0.91
CA SER A 495 -6.42 9.75 -0.79
C SER A 495 -6.74 10.07 0.69
N PRO A 496 -7.16 11.30 1.01
CA PRO A 496 -7.74 11.65 2.30
C PRO A 496 -9.12 11.03 2.52
N TRP A 497 -9.51 10.84 3.77
CA TRP A 497 -10.93 10.64 4.11
C TRP A 497 -11.71 11.92 3.86
N ARG A 498 -12.88 11.81 3.22
CA ARG A 498 -13.87 12.88 3.12
C ARG A 498 -14.88 12.72 4.24
N ILE A 499 -14.96 13.69 5.15
CA ILE A 499 -15.82 13.66 6.33
C ILE A 499 -16.97 14.66 6.19
N ARG A 500 -18.21 14.22 6.44
CA ARG A 500 -19.39 15.09 6.50
C ARG A 500 -20.14 14.92 7.83
N PHE A 501 -20.85 15.97 8.23
CA PHE A 501 -21.63 16.03 9.47
C PHE A 501 -22.66 17.17 9.38
N PRO A 502 -23.69 17.19 10.25
CA PRO A 502 -24.68 18.27 10.30
C PRO A 502 -24.00 19.64 10.48
N ASP A 503 -24.46 20.65 9.74
CA ASP A 503 -23.91 22.02 9.75
C ASP A 503 -22.43 22.13 9.28
N GLY A 504 -21.89 21.06 8.70
CA GLY A 504 -20.61 21.05 7.99
C GLY A 504 -20.72 21.66 6.58
N PRO A 505 -19.57 21.88 5.90
CA PRO A 505 -19.59 22.37 4.53
C PRO A 505 -20.16 21.32 3.57
N ASP A 506 -20.81 21.82 2.52
CA ASP A 506 -21.38 20.98 1.46
C ASP A 506 -20.34 20.03 0.87
N GLY A 507 -20.68 18.74 0.85
CA GLY A 507 -19.81 17.68 0.36
C GLY A 507 -18.68 17.25 1.30
N GLY A 508 -18.50 17.86 2.48
CA GLY A 508 -17.56 17.43 3.52
C GLY A 508 -16.19 18.13 3.54
N ARG A 509 -15.28 17.67 4.40
CA ARG A 509 -13.88 18.15 4.56
C ARG A 509 -12.89 17.00 4.49
N ASP A 510 -11.67 17.29 4.07
CA ASP A 510 -10.63 16.26 3.91
C ASP A 510 -9.86 16.01 5.21
N TYR A 511 -9.52 14.75 5.46
CA TYR A 511 -8.74 14.26 6.60
C TYR A 511 -7.76 13.18 6.10
N ALA A 512 -6.55 13.62 5.73
CA ALA A 512 -5.43 12.79 5.30
C ALA A 512 -4.72 12.19 6.51
N GLY A 513 -5.14 11.01 6.93
CA GLY A 513 -4.63 10.39 8.13
C GLY A 513 -5.35 9.10 8.49
N VAL A 514 -5.24 8.73 9.75
CA VAL A 514 -5.86 7.52 10.31
C VAL A 514 -6.80 7.93 11.43
N PHE A 515 -8.02 7.41 11.39
CA PHE A 515 -8.99 7.57 12.48
C PHE A 515 -8.94 6.36 13.41
N THR A 516 -9.09 6.63 14.70
CA THR A 516 -9.19 5.61 15.75
C THR A 516 -10.28 6.00 16.73
N TRP A 517 -10.94 5.01 17.34
CA TRP A 517 -11.88 5.24 18.42
C TRP A 517 -11.15 5.21 19.77
N SER A 518 -11.29 6.27 20.56
CA SER A 518 -10.74 6.36 21.91
C SER A 518 -11.63 7.28 22.74
N ALA A 519 -12.61 6.68 23.43
CA ALA A 519 -13.54 7.41 24.27
C ALA A 519 -12.78 8.10 25.42
N PRO A 520 -12.88 9.44 25.56
CA PRO A 520 -12.20 10.15 26.63
C PRO A 520 -12.84 9.84 27.99
N PRO A 521 -12.06 9.84 29.08
CA PRO A 521 -12.62 9.72 30.42
C PRO A 521 -13.60 10.88 30.70
N PRO A 522 -14.63 10.66 31.54
CA PRO A 522 -15.59 11.71 31.89
C PRO A 522 -14.86 12.93 32.45
N TYR A 523 -15.10 14.11 31.86
CA TYR A 523 -14.55 15.35 32.40
C TYR A 523 -15.29 15.74 33.68
N ARG A 524 -14.55 15.94 34.77
CA ARG A 524 -15.07 16.48 36.03
C ARG A 524 -14.54 17.90 36.19
N PRO A 525 -15.41 18.93 36.18
CA PRO A 525 -14.97 20.31 36.42
C PRO A 525 -14.46 20.45 37.86
N PRO A 526 -13.50 21.36 38.12
CA PRO A 526 -13.07 21.69 39.48
C PRO A 526 -14.25 22.15 40.35
N PRO A 527 -14.27 21.83 41.66
CA PRO A 527 -15.32 22.27 42.57
C PRO A 527 -15.49 23.79 42.53
N GLY A 528 -16.73 24.27 42.43
CA GLY A 528 -17.05 25.70 42.49
C GLY A 528 -16.83 26.49 41.18
N VAL A 529 -16.45 25.85 40.07
CA VAL A 529 -16.35 26.51 38.75
C VAL A 529 -17.63 26.27 37.94
N PRO A 530 -18.47 27.29 37.70
CA PRO A 530 -19.64 27.15 36.84
C PRO A 530 -19.19 26.72 35.44
N THR A 531 -19.57 25.51 35.03
CA THR A 531 -19.18 24.95 33.73
C THR A 531 -20.43 24.65 32.93
N THR A 532 -20.65 25.39 31.84
CA THR A 532 -21.82 25.18 30.98
C THR A 532 -21.78 23.81 30.31
N PRO A 533 -22.92 23.22 29.90
CA PRO A 533 -22.93 21.96 29.14
C PRO A 533 -22.06 22.00 27.88
N SER A 534 -22.00 23.14 27.20
CA SER A 534 -21.12 23.35 26.04
C SER A 534 -19.64 23.32 26.43
N ALA A 535 -19.26 23.92 27.56
CA ALA A 535 -17.89 23.88 28.05
C ALA A 535 -17.50 22.47 28.54
N LEU A 536 -18.43 21.74 29.15
CA LEU A 536 -18.25 20.33 29.51
C LEU A 536 -18.00 19.48 28.26
N LYS A 537 -18.81 19.68 27.20
CA LYS A 537 -18.65 18.98 25.92
C LYS A 537 -17.30 19.31 25.24
N ALA A 538 -16.92 20.58 25.19
CA ALA A 538 -15.65 21.01 24.62
C ALA A 538 -14.43 20.44 25.37
N ARG A 539 -14.50 20.40 26.71
CA ARG A 539 -13.42 19.87 27.58
C ARG A 539 -13.39 18.34 27.63
N ARG A 540 -14.53 17.66 27.40
CA ARG A 540 -14.57 16.21 27.18
C ARG A 540 -13.74 15.84 25.95
N GLY A 541 -13.84 16.62 24.87
CA GLY A 541 -13.25 16.27 23.57
C GLY A 541 -14.09 15.24 22.81
N SER A 542 -13.48 14.62 21.80
CA SER A 542 -14.14 13.65 20.92
C SER A 542 -13.78 12.20 21.24
N ASP A 543 -14.67 11.30 20.84
CA ASP A 543 -14.43 9.86 20.79
C ASP A 543 -13.52 9.47 19.60
N PHE A 544 -13.43 10.32 18.57
CA PHE A 544 -12.53 10.11 17.43
C PHE A 544 -11.17 10.74 17.67
N VAL A 545 -10.11 9.94 17.58
CA VAL A 545 -8.73 10.40 17.51
C VAL A 545 -8.25 10.28 16.07
N PHE A 546 -7.85 11.41 15.49
CA PHE A 546 -7.25 11.51 14.17
C PHE A 546 -5.74 11.67 14.30
N ARG A 547 -5.00 10.84 13.56
CA ARG A 547 -3.54 10.88 13.46
C ARG A 547 -3.11 11.32 12.06
N THR A 548 -2.30 12.37 12.00
CA THR A 548 -1.72 12.94 10.76
C THR A 548 -0.26 13.34 11.01
N THR A 549 0.44 13.92 10.03
CA THR A 549 1.76 14.53 10.24
C THR A 549 1.64 15.84 11.03
N ARG A 550 2.65 16.19 11.83
CA ARG A 550 2.63 17.43 12.61
C ARG A 550 2.56 18.67 11.74
N VAL A 551 3.19 18.68 10.57
CA VAL A 551 3.06 19.80 9.61
C VAL A 551 1.62 19.98 9.14
N GLN A 552 0.90 18.89 8.87
CA GLN A 552 -0.49 18.93 8.43
C GLN A 552 -1.43 19.38 9.56
N TYR A 553 -1.15 18.95 10.80
CA TYR A 553 -1.82 19.43 12.00
C TYR A 553 -1.65 20.95 12.16
N THR A 554 -0.40 21.41 12.18
CA THR A 554 -0.05 22.84 12.31
C THR A 554 -0.73 23.67 11.23
N ALA A 555 -0.68 23.25 9.97
CA ALA A 555 -1.35 23.93 8.88
C ALA A 555 -2.87 24.02 9.10
N GLY A 556 -3.49 22.93 9.56
CA GLY A 556 -4.93 22.87 9.84
C GLY A 556 -5.36 23.73 11.03
N VAL A 557 -4.50 23.90 12.05
CA VAL A 557 -4.74 24.84 13.16
C VAL A 557 -4.63 26.27 12.68
N VAL A 558 -3.53 26.64 12.02
CA VAL A 558 -3.32 28.00 11.50
C VAL A 558 -4.45 28.40 10.54
N ALA A 559 -4.93 27.49 9.69
CA ALA A 559 -6.04 27.74 8.78
C ALA A 559 -7.44 27.75 9.45
N ALA A 560 -7.58 27.15 10.63
CA ALA A 560 -8.79 27.27 11.45
C ALA A 560 -8.85 28.64 12.12
N GLU A 561 -7.72 29.12 12.64
CA GLU A 561 -7.61 30.42 13.30
C GLU A 561 -7.68 31.56 12.29
N ASP A 562 -6.84 31.54 11.24
CA ASP A 562 -6.87 32.54 10.20
C ASP A 562 -6.26 32.06 8.87
N VAL A 563 -7.13 31.85 7.88
CA VAL A 563 -6.73 31.41 6.53
C VAL A 563 -5.96 32.48 5.75
N THR A 564 -6.13 33.75 6.09
CA THR A 564 -5.51 34.91 5.41
C THR A 564 -4.12 35.25 5.95
N LEU A 565 -3.75 34.74 7.13
CA LEU A 565 -2.46 34.94 7.78
C LEU A 565 -1.30 34.50 6.86
N LYS A 566 -0.27 35.35 6.75
CA LYS A 566 0.92 35.17 5.90
C LYS A 566 2.19 35.62 6.64
N GLY A 567 3.36 35.28 6.08
CA GLY A 567 4.65 35.83 6.53
C GLY A 567 5.05 35.43 7.95
N GLU A 568 5.75 36.33 8.66
CA GLU A 568 6.30 36.07 10.00
C GLU A 568 5.21 35.81 11.05
N ALA A 569 4.05 36.48 10.94
CA ALA A 569 2.92 36.23 11.84
C ALA A 569 2.37 34.81 11.68
N ARG A 570 2.32 34.29 10.43
CA ARG A 570 1.96 32.90 10.17
C ARG A 570 2.96 31.92 10.77
N VAL A 571 4.25 32.22 10.66
CA VAL A 571 5.32 31.41 11.25
C VAL A 571 5.25 31.42 12.77
N ALA A 572 5.02 32.57 13.40
CA ALA A 572 4.84 32.66 14.85
C ALA A 572 3.69 31.77 15.34
N LEU A 573 2.51 31.88 14.71
CA LEU A 573 1.36 31.05 15.07
C LEU A 573 1.60 29.56 14.79
N ALA A 574 2.23 29.22 13.66
CA ALA A 574 2.58 27.84 13.32
C ALA A 574 3.56 27.22 14.35
N ARG A 575 4.52 28.01 14.84
CA ARG A 575 5.44 27.57 15.91
C ARG A 575 4.71 27.34 17.22
N VAL A 576 3.80 28.23 17.61
CA VAL A 576 2.93 28.04 18.79
C VAL A 576 2.07 26.79 18.66
N ALA A 577 1.47 26.56 17.49
CA ALA A 577 0.66 25.37 17.23
C ALA A 577 1.47 24.07 17.33
N ALA A 578 2.64 24.01 16.70
CA ALA A 578 3.54 22.85 16.79
C ALA A 578 4.09 22.65 18.21
N HIS A 579 4.36 23.73 18.94
CA HIS A 579 4.81 23.68 20.33
C HIS A 579 3.75 23.08 21.25
N ASN A 580 2.52 23.59 21.17
CA ASN A 580 1.41 23.14 21.99
C ASN A 580 1.06 21.67 21.76
N GLU A 581 1.22 21.16 20.54
CA GLU A 581 1.08 19.73 20.23
C GLU A 581 2.00 18.85 21.08
N ARG A 582 3.27 19.24 21.24
CA ARG A 582 4.23 18.52 22.09
C ARG A 582 3.96 18.67 23.59
N HIS A 583 3.23 19.70 23.98
CA HIS A 583 2.90 20.00 25.37
C HIS A 583 1.44 19.66 25.71
N ALA A 584 0.82 18.77 24.92
CA ALA A 584 -0.56 18.35 25.10
C ALA A 584 -0.85 17.83 26.51
N ASP A 585 0.11 17.13 27.12
CA ASP A 585 -0.02 16.58 28.47
C ASP A 585 -0.29 17.64 29.55
N THR A 586 0.12 18.89 29.33
CA THR A 586 -0.19 20.02 30.24
C THR A 586 -1.67 20.38 30.26
N ARG A 587 -2.41 20.05 29.18
CA ARG A 587 -3.86 20.27 29.06
C ARG A 587 -4.65 18.98 29.32
N HIS A 588 -4.14 17.87 28.80
CA HIS A 588 -4.76 16.57 28.90
C HIS A 588 -3.70 15.50 29.19
N SER A 589 -3.53 15.16 30.47
CA SER A 589 -2.61 14.09 30.87
C SER A 589 -2.94 12.78 30.14
N GLY A 590 -2.00 12.30 29.31
CA GLY A 590 -2.09 11.02 28.62
C GLY A 590 -3.08 10.97 27.47
N ARG A 591 -3.56 12.11 26.95
CA ARG A 591 -4.55 12.17 25.86
C ARG A 591 -4.12 13.10 24.72
N ALA A 592 -4.64 12.81 23.54
CA ALA A 592 -4.51 13.68 22.37
C ALA A 592 -5.16 15.06 22.59
N LEU A 593 -4.67 16.08 21.86
CA LEU A 593 -5.26 17.42 21.87
C LEU A 593 -6.70 17.44 21.37
N CYS A 594 -7.53 18.33 21.89
CA CYS A 594 -8.90 18.50 21.45
C CYS A 594 -9.04 19.54 20.33
N ASP A 595 -9.84 19.26 19.30
CA ASP A 595 -10.13 20.21 18.20
C ASP A 595 -11.16 21.28 18.58
N THR A 596 -11.07 21.80 19.79
CA THR A 596 -11.99 22.79 20.32
C THR A 596 -11.22 24.00 20.82
N THR A 597 -11.94 25.08 21.13
CA THR A 597 -11.37 26.28 21.75
C THR A 597 -10.75 26.03 23.13
N HIS A 598 -10.91 24.83 23.71
CA HIS A 598 -10.18 24.46 24.92
C HIS A 598 -8.69 24.19 24.65
N CYS A 599 -8.37 23.61 23.49
CA CYS A 599 -7.00 23.36 23.05
C CYS A 599 -6.70 24.25 21.83
N GLN A 600 -6.98 23.75 20.62
CA GLN A 600 -6.76 24.47 19.36
C GLN A 600 -7.81 24.03 18.35
N ALA A 601 -8.45 24.98 17.65
CA ALA A 601 -9.36 24.61 16.58
C ALA A 601 -8.56 23.96 15.43
N PHE A 602 -9.07 22.85 14.88
CA PHE A 602 -8.39 22.12 13.80
C PHE A 602 -9.35 21.89 12.64
N ARG A 603 -8.97 22.36 11.44
CA ARG A 603 -9.84 22.34 10.25
C ARG A 603 -9.77 21.05 9.42
N GLY A 604 -8.98 20.05 9.85
CA GLY A 604 -8.66 18.89 9.03
C GLY A 604 -7.48 19.15 8.10
N THR A 605 -7.43 18.43 6.99
CA THR A 605 -6.38 18.56 5.98
C THR A 605 -6.59 19.80 5.13
N VAL A 606 -5.53 20.60 5.05
CA VAL A 606 -5.45 21.83 4.27
C VAL A 606 -4.14 21.85 3.48
N ARG A 607 -4.07 22.67 2.45
CA ARG A 607 -2.81 22.87 1.72
C ARG A 607 -1.75 23.47 2.64
N ILE A 608 -0.63 22.74 2.80
CA ILE A 608 0.56 23.21 3.51
C ILE A 608 1.18 24.38 2.72
N ARG A 609 1.54 25.46 3.43
CA ARG A 609 2.29 26.60 2.87
C ARG A 609 3.75 26.54 3.32
N PRO A 610 4.67 27.21 2.61
CA PRO A 610 6.09 27.23 2.98
C PRO A 610 6.36 27.72 4.41
N GLU A 611 5.51 28.59 4.95
CA GLU A 611 5.61 29.10 6.31
C GLU A 611 5.47 28.01 7.37
N GLU A 612 4.59 27.01 7.21
CA GLU A 612 4.50 25.91 8.18
C GLU A 612 5.77 25.07 8.18
N THR A 613 6.25 24.68 6.99
CA THR A 613 7.49 23.91 6.88
C THR A 613 8.66 24.67 7.49
N ARG A 614 8.77 25.99 7.22
CA ARG A 614 9.78 26.86 7.83
C ARG A 614 9.64 26.92 9.35
N ALA A 615 8.42 27.09 9.87
CA ALA A 615 8.16 27.14 11.30
C ALA A 615 8.64 25.88 12.03
N LEU A 616 8.43 24.71 11.43
CA LEU A 616 8.83 23.42 11.99
C LEU A 616 10.33 23.11 11.81
N GLN A 617 11.03 23.81 10.90
CA GLN A 617 12.49 23.72 10.74
C GLN A 617 13.26 24.61 11.73
N LEU A 618 12.62 25.65 12.27
CA LEU A 618 13.22 26.51 13.28
C LEU A 618 13.41 25.77 14.61
N PRO A 619 14.35 26.21 15.48
CA PRO A 619 14.53 25.64 16.80
C PRO A 619 13.24 25.62 17.62
N ALA A 620 13.10 24.60 18.47
CA ALA A 620 12.01 24.48 19.42
C ALA A 620 11.93 25.74 20.30
N LEU A 621 10.71 26.12 20.67
CA LEU A 621 10.50 27.27 21.54
C LEU A 621 11.05 27.00 22.93
N LYS A 622 11.59 28.05 23.58
CA LYS A 622 12.29 27.95 24.87
C LYS A 622 11.38 27.75 26.09
N TRP A 623 10.08 28.00 25.94
CA TRP A 623 9.11 27.87 27.03
C TRP A 623 8.72 26.40 27.21
N ASP A 624 8.52 25.95 28.44
CA ASP A 624 8.17 24.58 28.82
C ASP A 624 6.67 24.39 29.09
N ALA A 625 5.88 25.43 28.86
CA ALA A 625 4.44 25.47 29.14
C ALA A 625 3.60 25.58 27.85
N TRP A 626 2.30 25.37 28.02
CA TRP A 626 1.29 25.68 27.00
C TRP A 626 1.32 27.18 26.66
N LEU A 627 1.41 27.49 25.37
CA LEU A 627 1.42 28.87 24.87
C LEU A 627 0.03 29.26 24.38
N THR A 628 -0.56 30.27 25.02
CA THR A 628 -1.87 30.80 24.64
C THR A 628 -1.76 31.72 23.43
N PHE A 629 -2.81 31.79 22.62
CA PHE A 629 -2.92 32.73 21.51
C PHE A 629 -4.41 33.03 21.30
N SER A 630 -4.71 34.21 20.77
CA SER A 630 -6.08 34.62 20.49
C SER A 630 -6.14 35.48 19.24
N GLN A 631 -7.33 35.59 18.63
CA GLN A 631 -7.52 36.43 17.46
C GLN A 631 -7.07 37.88 17.75
N GLY A 632 -7.50 38.44 18.88
CA GLY A 632 -7.04 39.74 19.38
C GLY A 632 -7.56 40.93 18.57
N GLY A 633 -6.74 41.97 18.47
CA GLY A 633 -6.96 43.18 17.67
C GLY A 633 -7.62 44.35 18.40
N ASP A 634 -7.73 45.48 17.70
CA ASP A 634 -8.11 46.77 18.30
C ASP A 634 -9.54 47.23 17.94
N THR A 635 -10.34 46.36 17.30
CA THR A 635 -11.71 46.72 16.90
C THR A 635 -12.57 46.92 18.15
N PRO A 636 -13.13 48.12 18.40
CA PRO A 636 -13.95 48.36 19.57
C PRO A 636 -15.30 47.64 19.49
N TRP A 637 -15.82 47.20 20.63
CA TRP A 637 -17.14 46.60 20.76
C TRP A 637 -17.85 47.10 22.02
N ARG A 638 -19.19 47.07 21.98
CA ARG A 638 -20.06 47.49 23.06
C ARG A 638 -21.27 46.56 23.12
N GLU A 639 -21.50 45.93 24.27
CA GLU A 639 -22.59 44.96 24.45
C GLU A 639 -23.27 45.13 25.81
N ALA A 640 -24.59 45.01 25.83
CA ALA A 640 -25.36 45.03 27.07
C ALA A 640 -25.78 43.62 27.50
N ARG A 641 -25.82 43.39 28.81
CA ARG A 641 -26.37 42.16 29.41
C ARG A 641 -27.33 42.50 30.54
N PRO A 642 -28.39 41.71 30.75
CA PRO A 642 -29.25 41.85 31.93
C PRO A 642 -28.42 41.77 33.21
N ARG A 643 -28.66 42.68 34.15
CA ARG A 643 -27.97 42.70 35.46
C ARG A 643 -28.17 41.40 36.22
N THR A 644 -29.34 40.79 36.10
CA THR A 644 -29.65 39.48 36.69
C THR A 644 -28.73 38.37 36.15
N GLU A 645 -28.33 38.42 34.88
CA GLU A 645 -27.41 37.45 34.29
C GLU A 645 -25.97 37.66 34.79
N VAL A 646 -25.56 38.91 34.93
CA VAL A 646 -24.26 39.27 35.50
C VAL A 646 -24.17 38.86 36.97
N GLU A 647 -25.20 39.14 37.75
CA GLU A 647 -25.30 38.78 39.16
C GLU A 647 -25.44 37.26 39.38
N ALA A 648 -26.00 36.52 38.42
CA ALA A 648 -25.99 35.04 38.48
C ALA A 648 -24.57 34.46 38.40
N LEU A 649 -23.64 35.13 37.72
CA LEU A 649 -22.23 34.71 37.63
C LEU A 649 -21.38 35.26 38.79
N LEU A 650 -21.62 36.50 39.18
CA LEU A 650 -20.78 37.24 40.12
C LEU A 650 -21.32 37.26 41.54
N GLY A 651 -22.58 36.88 41.76
CA GLY A 651 -23.34 37.05 43.00
C GLY A 651 -24.22 38.31 42.98
N THR A 652 -25.31 38.27 43.76
CA THR A 652 -26.30 39.34 43.90
C THR A 652 -25.73 40.61 44.54
N ASN A 653 -26.43 41.74 44.38
CA ASN A 653 -26.06 43.06 44.94
C ASN A 653 -24.70 43.59 44.45
N LEU A 654 -24.45 43.45 43.14
CA LEU A 654 -23.21 43.92 42.53
C LEU A 654 -23.20 45.45 42.44
N VAL A 655 -22.14 46.10 42.96
CA VAL A 655 -22.04 47.57 43.01
C VAL A 655 -20.93 48.13 42.14
N SER A 656 -19.87 47.36 41.88
CA SER A 656 -18.81 47.81 40.97
C SER A 656 -18.16 46.65 40.20
N LEU A 657 -17.67 46.99 39.01
CA LEU A 657 -16.87 46.11 38.14
C LEU A 657 -15.67 46.89 37.62
N ARG A 658 -14.48 46.32 37.77
CA ARG A 658 -13.23 46.85 37.20
C ARG A 658 -12.44 45.73 36.55
N PHE A 659 -11.77 46.03 35.45
CA PHE A 659 -10.99 45.07 34.67
C PHE A 659 -9.52 45.49 34.68
N GLU A 660 -8.66 44.60 35.15
CA GLU A 660 -7.23 44.88 35.25
C GLU A 660 -6.43 43.57 35.17
N SER A 661 -5.36 43.58 34.37
CA SER A 661 -4.42 42.45 34.24
C SER A 661 -5.09 41.08 34.02
N GLY A 662 -6.10 41.03 33.15
CA GLY A 662 -6.83 39.79 32.84
C GLY A 662 -7.79 39.31 33.93
N ARG A 663 -8.08 40.13 34.93
CA ARG A 663 -9.04 39.83 36.01
C ARG A 663 -10.17 40.84 36.06
N VAL A 664 -11.35 40.37 36.45
CA VAL A 664 -12.42 41.25 36.92
C VAL A 664 -12.35 41.33 38.44
N ARG A 665 -12.33 42.56 38.96
CA ARG A 665 -12.47 42.88 40.37
C ARG A 665 -13.85 43.49 40.56
N TYR A 666 -14.56 43.02 41.57
CA TYR A 666 -15.93 43.45 41.80
C TYR A 666 -16.24 43.58 43.29
N LEU A 667 -17.14 44.50 43.59
CA LEU A 667 -17.67 44.73 44.93
C LEU A 667 -19.12 44.26 44.98
N ARG A 668 -19.50 43.62 46.09
CA ARG A 668 -20.87 43.24 46.40
C ARG A 668 -21.26 43.76 47.77
N THR A 669 -22.52 44.17 47.91
CA THR A 669 -23.06 44.49 49.23
C THR A 669 -23.58 43.21 49.88
N GLU A 670 -22.91 42.78 50.94
CA GLU A 670 -23.28 41.64 51.79
C GLU A 670 -23.69 42.12 53.20
N GLY A 671 -24.25 41.22 54.01
CA GLY A 671 -24.71 41.51 55.37
C GLY A 671 -26.22 41.58 55.51
N THR A 672 -26.69 41.88 56.73
CA THR A 672 -28.12 42.10 56.98
C THR A 672 -28.51 43.52 56.58
N PRO A 673 -29.80 43.81 56.32
CA PRO A 673 -30.25 45.17 55.98
C PRO A 673 -29.83 46.25 56.99
N VAL A 674 -29.50 45.85 58.22
CA VAL A 674 -29.14 46.73 59.34
C VAL A 674 -27.62 46.94 59.47
N ALA A 675 -26.81 46.11 58.79
CA ALA A 675 -25.35 46.21 58.79
C ALA A 675 -24.75 45.72 57.46
N PRO A 676 -24.94 46.46 56.35
CA PRO A 676 -24.33 46.11 55.08
C PRO A 676 -22.82 46.39 55.11
N TYR A 677 -22.03 45.52 54.48
CA TYR A 677 -20.61 45.75 54.19
C TYR A 677 -20.32 45.42 52.73
N GLU A 678 -19.26 46.03 52.18
CA GLU A 678 -18.80 45.72 50.83
C GLU A 678 -17.76 44.61 50.86
N ASP A 679 -18.04 43.51 50.16
CA ASP A 679 -17.12 42.40 49.98
C ASP A 679 -16.41 42.51 48.63
N ALA A 680 -15.08 42.56 48.66
CA ALA A 680 -14.24 42.70 47.48
C ALA A 680 -13.75 41.35 46.99
N ARG A 681 -14.09 41.00 45.75
CA ARG A 681 -13.72 39.73 45.13
C ARG A 681 -13.05 39.92 43.77
N SER A 682 -12.37 38.88 43.32
CA SER A 682 -11.75 38.86 41.99
C SER A 682 -11.79 37.49 41.36
N LEU A 683 -12.05 37.44 40.05
CA LEU A 683 -11.97 36.22 39.25
C LEU A 683 -11.30 36.47 37.90
N PRO A 684 -10.77 35.41 37.25
CA PRO A 684 -10.22 35.53 35.90
C PRO A 684 -11.27 36.09 34.95
N CYS A 685 -10.93 37.14 34.21
CA CYS A 685 -11.87 37.85 33.34
C CYS A 685 -12.52 36.91 32.31
N ASP A 686 -11.78 35.89 31.86
CA ASP A 686 -12.30 34.88 30.93
C ASP A 686 -13.54 34.16 31.46
N THR A 687 -13.67 34.00 32.78
CA THR A 687 -14.87 33.40 33.40
C THR A 687 -16.11 34.27 33.16
N LEU A 688 -15.97 35.59 33.31
CA LEU A 688 -17.05 36.54 33.02
C LEU A 688 -17.33 36.60 31.52
N ARG A 689 -16.27 36.74 30.71
CA ARG A 689 -16.37 36.79 29.24
C ARG A 689 -17.09 35.57 28.68
N ALA A 690 -16.69 34.37 29.10
CA ALA A 690 -17.27 33.12 28.65
C ALA A 690 -18.72 32.95 29.14
N GLY A 691 -18.99 33.29 30.41
CA GLY A 691 -20.35 33.22 30.97
C GLY A 691 -21.34 34.13 30.26
N LEU A 692 -20.92 35.37 29.94
CA LEU A 692 -21.74 36.39 29.28
C LEU A 692 -21.62 36.39 27.74
N LYS A 693 -20.82 35.48 27.16
CA LYS A 693 -20.54 35.42 25.71
C LYS A 693 -20.03 36.75 25.14
N LEU A 694 -19.15 37.45 25.85
CA LEU A 694 -18.59 38.72 25.38
C LEU A 694 -17.45 38.48 24.36
N PRO A 695 -17.22 39.42 23.41
CA PRO A 695 -16.19 39.25 22.37
C PRO A 695 -14.78 39.08 22.91
N SER A 696 -14.41 39.87 23.92
CA SER A 696 -13.13 39.79 24.64
C SER A 696 -13.29 40.17 26.11
N CYS A 697 -12.20 40.13 26.89
CA CYS A 697 -12.24 40.69 28.24
C CYS A 697 -12.61 42.19 28.17
N PRO A 698 -13.67 42.65 28.85
CA PRO A 698 -14.04 44.06 28.83
C PRO A 698 -12.92 44.92 29.39
N GLN A 699 -12.81 46.14 28.90
CA GLN A 699 -11.97 47.18 29.49
C GLN A 699 -12.78 47.99 30.51
N ARG A 700 -14.09 48.14 30.27
CA ARG A 700 -15.00 48.93 31.11
C ARG A 700 -16.36 48.25 31.23
N ALA A 701 -17.03 48.49 32.36
CA ALA A 701 -18.44 48.20 32.52
C ALA A 701 -19.13 49.37 33.25
N SER A 702 -20.36 49.66 32.86
CA SER A 702 -21.22 50.63 33.55
C SER A 702 -22.59 50.01 33.81
N PHE A 703 -23.19 50.38 34.95
CA PHE A 703 -24.55 49.97 35.29
C PHE A 703 -25.54 50.95 34.64
N ASP A 704 -26.49 50.41 33.89
CA ASP A 704 -27.57 51.15 33.24
C ASP A 704 -28.91 50.54 33.64
N GLY A 705 -29.37 50.90 34.84
CA GLY A 705 -30.59 50.37 35.45
C GLY A 705 -30.60 48.83 35.53
N PRO A 706 -31.50 48.14 34.81
CA PRO A 706 -31.58 46.68 34.80
C PRO A 706 -30.51 46.00 33.91
N GLN A 707 -29.63 46.75 33.26
CA GLN A 707 -28.57 46.22 32.40
C GLN A 707 -27.18 46.63 32.89
N VAL A 708 -26.19 45.82 32.54
CA VAL A 708 -24.77 46.18 32.61
C VAL A 708 -24.25 46.27 31.20
N LEU A 709 -23.68 47.42 30.87
CA LEU A 709 -23.08 47.70 29.60
C LEU A 709 -21.58 47.42 29.68
N PHE A 710 -21.07 46.61 28.76
CA PHE A 710 -19.66 46.26 28.65
C PHE A 710 -19.05 46.88 27.40
N GLU A 711 -17.82 47.39 27.53
CA GLU A 711 -17.04 47.96 26.45
C GLU A 711 -15.64 47.34 26.44
N GLY A 712 -15.13 47.04 25.26
CA GLY A 712 -13.80 46.46 25.08
C GLY A 712 -13.31 46.56 23.64
N GLN A 713 -12.20 45.89 23.36
CA GLN A 713 -11.57 45.84 22.05
C GLN A 713 -11.15 44.41 21.71
N GLY A 714 -11.15 44.10 20.40
CA GLY A 714 -10.66 42.83 19.88
C GLY A 714 -11.55 41.64 20.19
N ARG A 715 -11.00 40.44 19.98
CA ARG A 715 -11.69 39.16 20.17
C ARG A 715 -10.83 38.12 20.88
N GLY A 716 -11.46 37.28 21.69
CA GLY A 716 -10.80 36.17 22.40
C GLY A 716 -10.37 36.54 23.83
N HIS A 717 -9.56 35.69 24.45
CA HIS A 717 -9.18 35.84 25.86
C HIS A 717 -8.05 36.85 26.10
N GLY A 718 -7.34 37.30 25.07
CA GLY A 718 -6.33 38.37 25.15
C GLY A 718 -5.02 37.98 25.85
N GLU A 719 -4.71 36.68 25.93
CA GLU A 719 -3.47 36.19 26.55
C GLU A 719 -2.53 35.59 25.50
N GLY A 720 -1.23 35.89 25.61
CA GLY A 720 -0.20 35.34 24.74
C GLY A 720 -0.15 36.00 23.36
N LEU A 721 -0.03 35.20 22.30
CA LEU A 721 0.12 35.74 20.94
C LEU A 721 -1.22 36.31 20.42
N ASP A 722 -1.27 37.62 20.19
CA ASP A 722 -2.35 38.30 19.48
C ASP A 722 -2.11 38.21 17.96
N VAL A 723 -2.99 37.51 17.26
CA VAL A 723 -2.84 37.22 15.83
C VAL A 723 -3.04 38.48 14.97
N GLU A 724 -4.00 39.34 15.29
CA GLU A 724 -4.20 40.61 14.56
C GLU A 724 -3.04 41.60 14.80
N ALA A 725 -2.54 41.72 16.03
CA ALA A 725 -1.39 42.56 16.32
C ALA A 725 -0.12 42.04 15.62
N ALA A 726 0.06 40.72 15.55
CA ALA A 726 1.16 40.11 14.81
C ALA A 726 1.07 40.41 13.30
N LYS A 727 -0.13 40.34 12.71
CA LYS A 727 -0.36 40.73 11.31
C LYS A 727 -0.05 42.20 11.05
N ALA A 728 -0.42 43.08 11.98
CA ALA A 728 -0.17 44.52 11.90
C ALA A 728 1.30 44.90 12.12
N SER A 729 2.19 43.93 12.38
CA SER A 729 3.62 44.14 12.66
C SER A 729 4.54 43.57 11.57
N PRO A 730 4.46 44.03 10.30
CA PRO A 730 5.16 43.42 9.17
C PRO A 730 6.70 43.48 9.24
N GLY A 731 7.26 44.32 10.12
CA GLY A 731 8.71 44.44 10.32
C GLY A 731 9.30 43.52 11.40
N LEU A 732 8.47 42.74 12.11
CA LEU A 732 8.94 41.86 13.19
C LEU A 732 9.13 40.43 12.67
N SER A 733 10.24 39.81 13.08
CA SER A 733 10.44 38.38 12.89
C SER A 733 9.52 37.57 13.79
N SER A 734 9.28 36.30 13.44
CA SER A 734 8.50 35.39 14.29
C SER A 734 9.09 35.25 15.70
N ASP A 735 10.42 35.26 15.88
CA ASP A 735 11.03 35.28 17.22
C ASP A 735 10.66 36.56 17.99
N ALA A 736 10.78 37.73 17.36
CA ALA A 736 10.43 39.00 18.01
C ALA A 736 8.93 39.07 18.38
N LEU A 737 8.06 38.53 17.53
CA LEU A 737 6.63 38.41 17.82
C LEU A 737 6.37 37.52 19.04
N LEU A 738 7.05 36.38 19.12
CA LEU A 738 6.91 35.44 20.24
C LEU A 738 7.52 35.97 21.54
N GLU A 739 8.68 36.64 21.48
CA GLU A 739 9.27 37.30 22.66
C GLU A 739 8.38 38.45 23.17
N ARG A 740 7.73 39.20 22.27
CA ARG A 740 6.76 40.22 22.68
C ARG A 740 5.55 39.61 23.38
N ALA A 741 5.09 38.43 22.93
CA ALA A 741 3.94 37.73 23.51
C ALA A 741 4.26 37.02 24.84
N PHE A 742 5.46 36.43 24.96
CA PHE A 742 5.79 35.48 26.05
C PHE A 742 7.09 35.81 26.80
N GLY A 743 7.82 36.87 26.44
CA GLY A 743 9.12 37.21 27.03
C GLY A 743 9.06 37.49 28.53
N ALA A 744 7.92 38.00 29.02
CA ALA A 744 7.67 38.21 30.45
C ALA A 744 7.36 36.92 31.22
N TRP A 745 7.18 35.77 30.56
CA TRP A 745 6.91 34.50 31.25
C TRP A 745 8.16 33.87 31.84
N GLY A 746 9.36 34.23 31.36
CA GLY A 746 10.64 33.77 31.92
C GLY A 746 10.96 34.30 33.33
N THR A 747 10.16 35.25 33.86
CA THR A 747 10.35 35.83 35.20
C THR A 747 9.23 35.51 36.19
N ARG A 748 8.21 34.73 35.81
CA ARG A 748 7.16 34.28 36.73
C ARG A 748 7.46 32.87 37.23
N SER A 749 7.91 32.78 38.48
CA SER A 749 7.90 31.51 39.21
C SER A 749 6.50 30.90 39.19
N PRO A 750 6.36 29.57 39.00
CA PRO A 750 5.07 28.92 39.14
C PRO A 750 4.59 29.13 40.58
N THR A 751 3.45 29.80 40.73
CA THR A 751 2.74 29.85 42.02
C THR A 751 2.02 28.50 42.16
N PRO A 752 2.11 27.84 43.32
CA PRO A 752 1.70 26.44 43.53
C PRO A 752 0.22 26.17 43.25
#